data_AF-A0A6N7JTQ8-F1
#
_entry.id   AF-A0A6N7JTQ8-F1
#
_cell.length_a   1.000
_cell.length_b   1.000
_cell.length_c   1.000
_cell.angle_alpha   90.00
_cell.angle_beta   90.00
_cell.angle_gamma   90.00
#
_symmetry.space_group_name_H-M   'P 1'
#
loop_
_entity.id
_entity.type
_entity.pdbx_description
1 polymer ?
#
loop_
_entity_poly.entity_id
_entity_poly.type
_entity_poly.pdbx_seq_one_letter_code
_entity_poly.pdbx_strand_id
1 'polypeptide(L)'
;MVIGKLGAIMNNIPPAAPQTLTGGEGDDRLTGGADADVITGGTGNDTLTGGGGNDSLDGEDGADVLYGDGKTSGNDTLRGGAGADSLYGGDGDDLLDGGDDDDYLSTYGYTGKTTLIGGLGNDGLYAGDGADSLNGGEGQDTLYGNAGNDTLIGDLGNDYLDGGAGDDRLDGGAGKDSLYGGLGNDSLDGGDDDDYLSTSGSLGKTTLIGGTGNDTLYAGDGADSLNGGDGQDKLYGAAGNDTLTGEQGDDYLDGGAGDDKLDGGVGKDSLFGGGGNDSLDGGTEDDFLSTYYYSGKTTLIGGAGNDTLLAGDGADTLSGGDGNDSLRGYAGNDTLTGDLGNDFLDGGDGDDKLDGGAGRDSLYGGGGNDSLDGAADDDFLSTSGFTGKTILIGGTGNDTLQAGDGNDSLNGGDGNDRLSGNAGNDTLIGDLGDDYLDGGAGDDKLDGGAGRDSLYGGGGNDSIDGGADDDFLSTAGFSGNSTLIGGTGNDTLVGGDGTDTAVFLSNYANYTVTTEGSAVLVISNTGEVDTLTGIEMLKFNDRTVAAPVLPVLTASAPRPVLEVDSGGVSKMVFTINLSIASTSAVTFTVRTDGGTATAGQDYMVVDQTITMAPGTKSTTVTLNILGDRILEGNETVQLLISDLKGAQLPGGASTLTTTGTIIDDDAIDPVFTLEAYRILNPDVAAAFGNDDAATIRHYINYGRAEGRPSDGFDLESYAALNPDLFNAFGFDSAALSNHYQRFGRTEQRPSIGFDAEAYAALNPDLFNAFGLDKAALIRHYVTNGQAEGRPILGFDVESYAAMNPDLFNAFGLNSAALINHYINFGRAEKRETTGFDVETYAALNPDLMDVLGYNPTALIAHYQYAGRAEGRPAFALSTASGMMAEHSLGLLGMVEDLG
;
A
#
# COMPACT_ATOMS: atom_id res chain seq x y z
N MET A 1 47.67 90.28 -39.28
CA MET A 1 46.68 91.38 -39.35
C MET A 1 46.16 91.45 -40.79
N VAL A 2 44.85 91.26 -41.00
CA VAL A 2 44.11 91.53 -42.27
C VAL A 2 44.51 90.71 -43.52
N ILE A 3 43.83 89.57 -43.70
CA ILE A 3 42.98 89.21 -44.87
C ILE A 3 43.58 89.41 -46.28
N GLY A 4 43.98 88.29 -46.91
CA GLY A 4 43.07 87.50 -47.77
C GLY A 4 43.05 87.74 -49.29
N LYS A 5 42.84 86.64 -50.04
CA LYS A 5 42.29 86.63 -51.41
C LYS A 5 41.73 85.26 -51.79
N LEU A 6 40.50 85.21 -52.30
CA LEU A 6 39.93 84.02 -52.93
C LEU A 6 40.38 83.89 -54.40
N GLY A 7 40.43 82.63 -54.86
CA GLY A 7 39.76 82.23 -56.10
C GLY A 7 40.50 82.41 -57.42
N ALA A 8 41.09 81.32 -57.90
CA ALA A 8 41.26 81.03 -59.31
C ALA A 8 41.21 79.51 -59.52
N ILE A 9 40.05 78.97 -59.89
CA ILE A 9 39.92 77.56 -60.28
C ILE A 9 40.60 77.40 -61.65
N MET A 10 41.56 76.47 -61.74
CA MET A 10 41.99 75.91 -63.02
C MET A 10 41.85 74.39 -62.96
N ASN A 11 41.01 73.84 -63.83
CA ASN A 11 40.90 72.40 -64.02
C ASN A 11 42.15 71.91 -64.76
N ASN A 12 43.21 71.60 -64.03
CA ASN A 12 44.15 70.57 -64.48
C ASN A 12 43.47 69.22 -64.18
N ILE A 13 43.06 68.53 -65.24
CA ILE A 13 42.82 67.09 -65.16
C ILE A 13 44.23 66.45 -65.05
N PRO A 14 44.54 65.64 -64.03
CA PRO A 14 45.79 64.88 -63.99
C PRO A 14 45.93 63.99 -65.24
N PRO A 15 47.16 63.66 -65.67
CA PRO A 15 47.34 62.73 -66.78
C PRO A 15 46.86 61.32 -66.39
N ALA A 16 46.36 60.56 -67.35
CA ALA A 16 46.16 59.11 -67.19
C ALA A 16 47.53 58.40 -67.18
N ALA A 17 48.10 58.28 -65.98
CA ALA A 17 49.25 57.48 -65.63
C ALA A 17 49.37 57.39 -64.10
N PRO A 18 49.80 56.23 -63.54
CA PRO A 18 50.10 56.05 -62.13
C PRO A 18 50.87 57.19 -61.46
N GLN A 19 50.37 57.58 -60.29
CA GLN A 19 50.86 58.65 -59.43
C GLN A 19 51.53 58.06 -58.18
N THR A 20 52.30 58.91 -57.49
CA THR A 20 52.80 58.62 -56.15
C THR A 20 52.67 59.91 -55.35
N LEU A 21 51.83 59.88 -54.31
CA LEU A 21 51.51 61.00 -53.44
C LEU A 21 52.01 60.69 -52.03
N THR A 22 52.43 61.71 -51.29
CA THR A 22 52.97 61.59 -49.93
C THR A 22 52.68 62.90 -49.19
N GLY A 23 52.11 62.82 -47.99
CA GLY A 23 51.84 63.95 -47.09
C GLY A 23 53.07 64.35 -46.27
N GLY A 24 52.87 64.67 -44.99
CA GLY A 24 53.94 65.17 -44.12
C GLY A 24 53.57 65.28 -42.63
N GLU A 25 53.78 66.48 -42.05
CA GLU A 25 53.45 66.77 -40.64
C GLU A 25 52.13 67.57 -40.55
N GLY A 26 51.04 66.88 -40.20
CA GLY A 26 49.71 67.42 -39.88
C GLY A 26 48.69 67.36 -41.02
N ASP A 27 47.42 67.22 -40.63
CA ASP A 27 46.19 66.98 -41.41
C ASP A 27 46.28 67.33 -42.91
N ASP A 28 46.67 66.35 -43.73
CA ASP A 28 46.80 66.45 -45.19
C ASP A 28 45.58 65.89 -45.94
N ARG A 29 45.42 66.24 -47.21
CA ARG A 29 44.36 65.67 -48.05
C ARG A 29 44.85 65.37 -49.47
N LEU A 30 44.92 64.08 -49.78
CA LEU A 30 45.45 63.54 -51.03
C LEU A 30 44.32 62.92 -51.87
N THR A 31 44.48 62.92 -53.19
CA THR A 31 43.50 62.31 -54.11
C THR A 31 44.19 61.92 -55.42
N GLY A 32 44.05 60.66 -55.81
CA GLY A 32 44.61 60.07 -57.02
C GLY A 32 43.78 60.35 -58.29
N GLY A 33 43.78 59.38 -59.21
CA GLY A 33 43.42 59.56 -60.61
C GLY A 33 42.32 58.62 -61.12
N ALA A 34 42.72 57.72 -62.03
CA ALA A 34 41.88 56.73 -62.73
C ALA A 34 42.76 55.59 -63.33
N ASP A 35 43.94 55.39 -62.73
CA ASP A 35 44.98 54.41 -63.03
C ASP A 35 45.61 54.07 -61.66
N ALA A 36 46.14 52.85 -61.48
CA ALA A 36 46.71 52.38 -60.21
C ALA A 36 47.72 53.35 -59.57
N ASP A 37 47.31 54.02 -58.49
CA ASP A 37 48.05 55.06 -57.77
C ASP A 37 48.62 54.56 -56.43
N VAL A 38 49.62 55.27 -55.88
CA VAL A 38 50.16 55.02 -54.53
C VAL A 38 50.09 56.31 -53.71
N ILE A 39 49.54 56.26 -52.50
CA ILE A 39 49.26 57.42 -51.66
C ILE A 39 49.63 57.12 -50.21
N THR A 40 50.51 57.92 -49.61
CA THR A 40 50.87 57.83 -48.19
C THR A 40 50.47 59.12 -47.46
N GLY A 41 49.89 59.02 -46.27
CA GLY A 41 49.60 60.14 -45.36
C GLY A 41 50.89 60.69 -44.73
N GLY A 42 51.19 60.24 -43.50
CA GLY A 42 52.42 60.56 -42.79
C GLY A 42 52.22 60.62 -41.28
N THR A 43 52.14 61.84 -40.71
CA THR A 43 51.77 62.01 -39.30
C THR A 43 50.70 63.09 -39.18
N GLY A 44 49.45 62.76 -38.90
CA GLY A 44 48.34 63.72 -38.95
C GLY A 44 46.96 63.05 -38.87
N ASN A 45 45.88 63.82 -39.02
CA ASN A 45 44.55 63.27 -39.26
C ASN A 45 44.23 63.47 -40.74
N ASP A 46 44.65 62.54 -41.58
CA ASP A 46 44.71 62.71 -43.02
C ASP A 46 43.41 62.25 -43.72
N THR A 47 43.27 62.57 -45.01
CA THR A 47 42.23 61.97 -45.84
C THR A 47 42.75 61.62 -47.21
N LEU A 48 42.80 60.34 -47.51
CA LEU A 48 43.32 59.77 -48.74
C LEU A 48 42.15 59.35 -49.66
N THR A 49 42.40 59.29 -50.97
CA THR A 49 41.40 58.82 -51.94
C THR A 49 42.14 58.32 -53.17
N GLY A 50 42.05 57.03 -53.52
CA GLY A 50 42.64 56.47 -54.75
C GLY A 50 41.95 57.05 -55.98
N GLY A 51 40.72 56.61 -56.20
CA GLY A 51 39.77 57.15 -57.16
C GLY A 51 39.33 56.16 -58.24
N GLY A 52 40.08 55.07 -58.44
CA GLY A 52 39.70 53.97 -59.32
C GLY A 52 40.87 53.47 -60.15
N GLY A 53 41.16 52.19 -60.02
CA GLY A 53 42.38 51.60 -60.55
C GLY A 53 42.70 50.32 -59.78
N ASN A 54 43.87 50.29 -59.17
CA ASN A 54 44.29 49.27 -58.23
C ASN A 54 45.21 49.99 -57.26
N ASP A 55 44.60 50.77 -56.38
CA ASP A 55 45.23 51.88 -55.66
C ASP A 55 45.76 51.40 -54.30
N SER A 56 46.90 51.93 -53.88
CA SER A 56 47.54 51.57 -52.61
C SER A 56 47.63 52.80 -51.70
N LEU A 57 46.88 52.76 -50.60
CA LEU A 57 46.75 53.83 -49.61
C LEU A 57 47.36 53.37 -48.28
N ASP A 58 48.05 54.27 -47.58
CA ASP A 58 48.81 54.00 -46.35
C ASP A 58 48.74 55.26 -45.45
N GLY A 59 48.13 55.19 -44.26
CA GLY A 59 47.96 56.34 -43.37
C GLY A 59 49.27 56.77 -42.68
N GLU A 60 49.96 55.79 -42.08
CA GLU A 60 51.09 55.93 -41.13
C GLU A 60 50.64 56.28 -39.67
N ASP A 61 51.04 57.41 -39.07
CA ASP A 61 50.67 57.75 -37.67
C ASP A 61 49.45 58.73 -37.65
N GLY A 62 48.24 58.31 -37.28
CA GLY A 62 47.09 59.20 -37.45
C GLY A 62 45.76 58.93 -36.72
N ALA A 63 44.69 59.21 -37.46
CA ALA A 63 43.28 58.88 -37.20
C ALA A 63 42.51 59.42 -38.43
N ASP A 64 42.58 58.63 -39.48
CA ASP A 64 42.59 58.99 -40.89
C ASP A 64 41.34 58.48 -41.62
N VAL A 65 41.13 58.94 -42.84
CA VAL A 65 40.01 58.47 -43.67
C VAL A 65 40.50 58.08 -45.06
N LEU A 66 40.46 56.79 -45.36
CA LEU A 66 40.93 56.21 -46.61
C LEU A 66 39.74 55.78 -47.49
N TYR A 67 39.81 56.12 -48.77
CA TYR A 67 38.83 55.69 -49.78
C TYR A 67 39.58 55.09 -50.97
N GLY A 68 39.34 53.81 -51.31
CA GLY A 68 39.85 53.21 -52.55
C GLY A 68 39.14 53.80 -53.77
N ASP A 69 37.91 53.36 -53.99
CA ASP A 69 37.10 53.61 -55.18
C ASP A 69 35.79 54.38 -54.85
N GLY A 70 35.03 54.75 -55.90
CA GLY A 70 33.69 55.32 -55.80
C GLY A 70 32.56 54.38 -56.24
N LYS A 71 32.61 53.87 -57.48
CA LYS A 71 31.67 52.92 -58.13
C LYS A 71 32.27 52.35 -59.43
N THR A 72 33.55 52.01 -59.41
CA THR A 72 34.40 52.03 -60.61
C THR A 72 35.39 50.86 -60.72
N SER A 73 35.12 49.76 -60.01
CA SER A 73 35.77 48.45 -60.18
C SER A 73 37.29 48.49 -60.04
N GLY A 74 37.75 48.59 -58.79
CA GLY A 74 39.15 48.47 -58.40
C GLY A 74 39.48 47.11 -57.79
N ASN A 75 40.74 46.92 -57.41
CA ASN A 75 41.13 45.99 -56.37
C ASN A 75 42.23 46.71 -55.61
N ASP A 76 41.84 47.38 -54.53
CA ASP A 76 42.65 48.37 -53.84
C ASP A 76 43.29 47.75 -52.57
N THR A 77 44.26 48.44 -52.00
CA THR A 77 44.92 48.04 -50.75
C THR A 77 45.06 49.25 -49.85
N LEU A 78 44.26 49.28 -48.78
CA LEU A 78 44.19 50.36 -47.80
C LEU A 78 44.83 49.91 -46.50
N ARG A 79 45.70 50.76 -45.95
CA ARG A 79 46.28 50.63 -44.62
C ARG A 79 45.99 51.84 -43.77
N GLY A 80 45.49 51.62 -42.56
CA GLY A 80 45.46 52.65 -41.54
C GLY A 80 46.87 52.95 -41.03
N GLY A 81 47.23 52.30 -39.93
CA GLY A 81 48.58 52.32 -39.38
C GLY A 81 48.57 52.30 -37.86
N ALA A 82 48.48 53.48 -37.25
CA ALA A 82 48.37 53.62 -35.80
C ALA A 82 47.49 54.82 -35.41
N GLY A 83 46.39 54.53 -34.73
CA GLY A 83 45.33 55.46 -34.34
C GLY A 83 44.01 55.16 -35.07
N ALA A 84 42.89 55.40 -34.40
CA ALA A 84 41.55 55.06 -34.87
C ALA A 84 41.18 55.66 -36.26
N ASP A 85 41.25 54.83 -37.29
CA ASP A 85 41.12 55.15 -38.71
C ASP A 85 39.73 54.78 -39.28
N SER A 86 39.53 55.04 -40.57
CA SER A 86 38.28 54.76 -41.27
C SER A 86 38.51 54.45 -42.75
N LEU A 87 38.55 53.15 -43.07
CA LEU A 87 38.90 52.60 -44.37
C LEU A 87 37.64 52.19 -45.16
N TYR A 88 37.54 52.64 -46.40
CA TYR A 88 36.46 52.29 -47.33
C TYR A 88 37.06 51.81 -48.65
N GLY A 89 36.82 50.55 -49.04
CA GLY A 89 37.31 49.98 -50.31
C GLY A 89 36.56 50.54 -51.52
N GLY A 90 35.68 49.75 -52.11
CA GLY A 90 34.71 50.18 -53.11
C GLY A 90 34.06 48.99 -53.81
N ASP A 91 33.78 49.12 -55.11
CA ASP A 91 33.42 47.95 -55.93
C ASP A 91 34.74 47.22 -56.30
N GLY A 92 35.04 46.04 -55.73
CA GLY A 92 36.31 45.35 -55.98
C GLY A 92 36.67 44.19 -55.05
N ASP A 93 37.67 43.38 -55.42
CA ASP A 93 38.29 42.42 -54.48
C ASP A 93 39.40 43.15 -53.70
N ASP A 94 39.02 43.96 -52.70
CA ASP A 94 39.92 44.87 -51.96
C ASP A 94 40.58 44.20 -50.74
N LEU A 95 41.68 44.80 -50.27
CA LEU A 95 42.34 44.50 -48.99
C LEU A 95 42.33 45.74 -48.09
N LEU A 96 41.69 45.65 -46.93
CA LEU A 96 41.70 46.66 -45.88
C LEU A 96 42.42 46.07 -44.64
N ASP A 97 43.29 46.87 -44.03
CA ASP A 97 44.29 46.46 -43.03
C ASP A 97 44.37 47.64 -42.04
N GLY A 98 43.79 47.51 -40.85
CA GLY A 98 43.62 48.58 -39.86
C GLY A 98 44.95 48.99 -39.22
N GLY A 99 45.31 48.35 -38.10
CA GLY A 99 46.60 48.51 -37.46
C GLY A 99 46.56 48.44 -35.93
N ASP A 100 46.96 49.55 -35.29
CA ASP A 100 46.90 49.76 -33.83
C ASP A 100 45.80 50.81 -33.49
N ASP A 101 45.02 50.59 -32.41
CA ASP A 101 43.85 51.36 -31.91
C ASP A 101 42.49 51.08 -32.64
N ASP A 102 41.35 51.49 -32.04
CA ASP A 102 39.97 51.12 -32.43
C ASP A 102 39.56 51.57 -33.87
N ASP A 103 39.42 50.65 -34.82
CA ASP A 103 39.29 50.94 -36.26
C ASP A 103 37.89 50.71 -36.88
N TYR A 104 37.67 51.29 -38.09
CA TYR A 104 36.46 51.06 -38.90
C TYR A 104 36.77 50.75 -40.37
N LEU A 105 36.45 49.53 -40.82
CA LEU A 105 36.70 49.02 -42.17
C LEU A 105 35.37 48.68 -42.87
N SER A 106 35.14 49.15 -44.12
CA SER A 106 33.90 48.81 -44.82
C SER A 106 33.95 48.73 -46.36
N THR A 107 33.35 47.67 -46.91
CA THR A 107 32.91 47.52 -48.31
C THR A 107 31.38 47.32 -48.41
N TYR A 108 30.62 47.66 -47.37
CA TYR A 108 29.18 47.48 -47.30
C TYR A 108 28.40 48.20 -48.42
N GLY A 109 27.59 47.44 -49.16
CA GLY A 109 26.78 47.93 -50.29
C GLY A 109 27.54 48.04 -51.63
N TYR A 110 28.70 47.42 -51.72
CA TYR A 110 29.48 47.20 -52.96
C TYR A 110 29.65 45.68 -53.22
N THR A 111 30.29 45.30 -54.34
CA THR A 111 30.44 43.88 -54.73
C THR A 111 31.90 43.49 -55.00
N GLY A 112 32.36 42.35 -54.47
CA GLY A 112 33.68 41.76 -54.76
C GLY A 112 34.10 40.74 -53.70
N LYS A 113 35.28 40.13 -53.79
CA LYS A 113 35.86 39.34 -52.69
C LYS A 113 36.77 40.19 -51.81
N THR A 114 36.26 40.74 -50.71
CA THR A 114 37.06 41.57 -49.81
C THR A 114 37.92 40.73 -48.86
N THR A 115 39.00 41.33 -48.34
CA THR A 115 39.69 40.93 -47.10
C THR A 115 39.79 42.14 -46.17
N LEU A 116 39.30 42.01 -44.94
CA LEU A 116 39.36 43.02 -43.89
C LEU A 116 40.17 42.44 -42.71
N ILE A 117 41.08 43.23 -42.15
CA ILE A 117 41.88 42.89 -40.98
C ILE A 117 41.81 44.09 -40.04
N GLY A 118 41.36 43.91 -38.80
CA GLY A 118 41.39 44.94 -37.75
C GLY A 118 42.82 45.18 -37.27
N GLY A 119 43.22 44.47 -36.21
CA GLY A 119 44.59 44.44 -35.72
C GLY A 119 44.68 44.38 -34.19
N LEU A 120 44.85 45.53 -33.56
CA LEU A 120 44.91 45.70 -32.10
C LEU A 120 43.95 46.82 -31.67
N GLY A 121 42.68 46.52 -31.39
CA GLY A 121 41.65 47.55 -31.26
C GLY A 121 40.35 47.11 -30.58
N ASN A 122 39.22 47.58 -31.11
CA ASN A 122 37.84 47.17 -30.79
C ASN A 122 37.03 47.45 -32.08
N ASP A 123 37.23 46.62 -33.10
CA ASP A 123 37.19 47.05 -34.50
C ASP A 123 35.87 46.75 -35.22
N GLY A 124 35.44 47.66 -36.09
CA GLY A 124 34.19 47.54 -36.86
C GLY A 124 34.44 47.15 -38.32
N LEU A 125 34.28 45.87 -38.65
CA LEU A 125 34.52 45.29 -39.98
C LEU A 125 33.20 44.97 -40.69
N TYR A 126 32.93 45.63 -41.83
CA TYR A 126 31.66 45.53 -42.55
C TYR A 126 31.86 45.22 -44.04
N ALA A 127 31.77 43.95 -44.43
CA ALA A 127 31.94 43.48 -45.81
C ALA A 127 30.74 43.78 -46.73
N GLY A 128 30.82 43.36 -48.00
CA GLY A 128 29.86 43.68 -49.08
C GLY A 128 28.99 42.49 -49.52
N ASP A 129 28.53 42.53 -50.79
CA ASP A 129 28.04 41.33 -51.49
C ASP A 129 29.28 40.57 -52.03
N GLY A 130 29.63 39.40 -51.49
CA GLY A 130 30.97 38.84 -51.68
C GLY A 130 31.17 37.34 -51.47
N ALA A 131 32.33 37.00 -50.92
CA ALA A 131 32.73 35.67 -50.44
C ALA A 131 33.99 35.90 -49.58
N ASP A 132 33.85 36.65 -48.51
CA ASP A 132 34.84 37.57 -47.95
C ASP A 132 35.68 36.94 -46.84
N SER A 133 36.66 37.68 -46.32
CA SER A 133 37.55 37.25 -45.23
C SER A 133 37.70 38.39 -44.24
N LEU A 134 37.20 38.23 -43.02
CA LEU A 134 37.26 39.20 -41.95
C LEU A 134 38.07 38.61 -40.79
N ASN A 135 38.95 39.41 -40.19
CA ASN A 135 39.74 39.04 -39.02
C ASN A 135 39.78 40.23 -38.07
N GLY A 136 39.34 40.05 -36.83
CA GLY A 136 39.39 41.04 -35.76
C GLY A 136 40.83 41.30 -35.32
N GLY A 137 41.30 40.52 -34.34
CA GLY A 137 42.69 40.52 -33.88
C GLY A 137 42.82 40.39 -32.37
N GLU A 138 43.39 41.40 -31.70
CA GLU A 138 43.29 41.57 -30.24
C GLU A 138 42.29 42.70 -29.94
N GLY A 139 41.06 42.38 -29.49
CA GLY A 139 40.03 43.40 -29.32
C GLY A 139 38.73 43.01 -28.60
N GLN A 140 37.61 43.50 -29.13
CA GLN A 140 36.20 43.17 -28.80
C GLN A 140 35.39 43.57 -30.03
N ASP A 141 35.53 42.78 -31.08
CA ASP A 141 35.38 43.26 -32.45
C ASP A 141 33.96 43.02 -32.99
N THR A 142 33.66 43.58 -34.15
CA THR A 142 32.31 43.59 -34.72
C THR A 142 32.38 43.37 -36.23
N LEU A 143 32.21 42.12 -36.64
CA LEU A 143 32.39 41.60 -37.98
C LEU A 143 31.03 41.27 -38.63
N TYR A 144 30.76 41.82 -39.82
CA TYR A 144 29.58 41.50 -40.63
C TYR A 144 29.99 41.06 -42.05
N GLY A 145 29.69 39.81 -42.42
CA GLY A 145 29.87 39.27 -43.78
C GLY A 145 28.84 39.85 -44.77
N ASN A 146 27.56 39.74 -44.40
CA ASN A 146 26.33 40.16 -45.10
C ASN A 146 25.78 39.15 -46.11
N ALA A 147 26.45 38.95 -47.24
CA ALA A 147 25.88 38.21 -48.38
C ALA A 147 26.95 37.58 -49.27
N GLY A 148 27.47 36.43 -48.84
CA GLY A 148 28.51 35.72 -49.57
C GLY A 148 28.60 34.24 -49.22
N ASN A 149 29.82 33.76 -49.08
CA ASN A 149 30.19 32.48 -48.48
C ASN A 149 31.48 32.84 -47.73
N ASP A 150 31.29 33.45 -46.58
CA ASP A 150 32.25 34.33 -45.94
C ASP A 150 33.06 33.58 -44.87
N THR A 151 34.15 34.19 -44.41
CA THR A 151 34.98 33.65 -43.33
C THR A 151 35.31 34.75 -42.34
N LEU A 152 34.77 34.66 -41.13
CA LEU A 152 34.94 35.62 -40.04
C LEU A 152 35.75 34.95 -38.92
N ILE A 153 36.72 35.69 -38.35
CA ILE A 153 37.58 35.24 -37.25
C ILE A 153 37.70 36.38 -36.22
N GLY A 154 37.38 36.14 -34.95
CA GLY A 154 37.62 37.10 -33.85
C GLY A 154 39.09 37.18 -33.44
N ASP A 155 39.70 36.02 -33.16
CA ASP A 155 41.02 35.77 -32.55
C ASP A 155 41.06 35.93 -31.02
N LEU A 156 41.13 37.14 -30.44
CA LEU A 156 41.23 37.36 -28.99
C LEU A 156 40.36 38.53 -28.51
N GLY A 157 39.20 38.26 -27.92
CA GLY A 157 38.31 39.34 -27.50
C GLY A 157 37.05 38.99 -26.71
N ASN A 158 35.93 39.62 -27.10
CA ASN A 158 34.55 39.27 -26.73
C ASN A 158 33.72 39.75 -27.93
N ASP A 159 33.75 38.97 -29.00
CA ASP A 159 33.59 39.46 -30.36
C ASP A 159 32.19 39.17 -30.91
N TYR A 160 31.72 40.04 -31.81
CA TYR A 160 30.42 39.92 -32.46
C TYR A 160 30.59 39.58 -33.94
N LEU A 161 30.18 38.40 -34.36
CA LEU A 161 30.32 37.90 -35.73
C LEU A 161 28.93 37.61 -36.32
N ASP A 162 28.60 38.18 -37.47
CA ASP A 162 27.35 37.94 -38.23
C ASP A 162 27.70 37.62 -39.70
N GLY A 163 27.59 36.35 -40.10
CA GLY A 163 27.84 35.88 -41.46
C GLY A 163 26.77 36.41 -42.42
N GLY A 164 25.53 35.99 -42.21
CA GLY A 164 24.33 36.65 -42.69
C GLY A 164 23.55 35.84 -43.72
N ALA A 165 24.13 35.52 -44.88
CA ALA A 165 23.39 34.92 -45.98
C ALA A 165 24.24 34.17 -47.01
N GLY A 166 24.74 33.00 -46.63
CA GLY A 166 25.29 31.99 -47.53
C GLY A 166 25.55 30.66 -46.84
N ASP A 167 26.67 30.02 -47.15
CA ASP A 167 27.22 28.96 -46.29
C ASP A 167 28.53 29.51 -45.71
N ASP A 168 28.46 30.05 -44.50
CA ASP A 168 29.52 30.87 -43.90
C ASP A 168 30.37 30.07 -42.88
N ARG A 169 31.63 30.48 -42.65
CA ARG A 169 32.42 30.04 -41.48
C ARG A 169 32.68 31.19 -40.51
N LEU A 170 32.33 30.97 -39.25
CA LEU A 170 32.68 31.85 -38.13
C LEU A 170 33.61 31.07 -37.17
N ASP A 171 34.58 31.78 -36.60
CA ASP A 171 35.61 31.33 -35.66
C ASP A 171 35.66 32.44 -34.58
N GLY A 172 35.28 32.17 -33.33
CA GLY A 172 35.39 33.15 -32.24
C GLY A 172 36.86 33.35 -31.89
N GLY A 173 37.39 32.47 -31.05
CA GLY A 173 38.81 32.35 -30.75
C GLY A 173 39.07 32.09 -29.27
N ALA A 174 39.24 33.14 -28.48
CA ALA A 174 39.28 33.05 -27.03
C ALA A 174 38.70 34.32 -26.40
N GLY A 175 37.56 34.18 -25.73
CA GLY A 175 36.72 35.30 -25.35
C GLY A 175 35.31 34.88 -24.93
N LYS A 176 34.38 35.83 -24.99
CA LYS A 176 32.94 35.55 -24.80
C LYS A 176 32.18 36.13 -25.96
N ASP A 177 32.14 35.34 -27.01
CA ASP A 177 31.82 35.76 -28.35
C ASP A 177 30.34 35.52 -28.65
N SER A 178 29.90 36.06 -29.78
CA SER A 178 28.50 36.08 -30.18
C SER A 178 28.40 35.91 -31.69
N LEU A 179 28.29 34.66 -32.10
CA LEU A 179 28.34 34.19 -33.49
C LEU A 179 26.94 33.94 -34.04
N TYR A 180 26.64 34.56 -35.19
CA TYR A 180 25.39 34.42 -35.93
C TYR A 180 25.68 33.96 -37.36
N GLY A 181 25.27 32.74 -37.72
CA GLY A 181 25.45 32.22 -39.09
C GLY A 181 24.49 32.87 -40.08
N GLY A 182 23.20 32.93 -39.73
CA GLY A 182 22.17 33.57 -40.55
C GLY A 182 21.40 32.60 -41.43
N LEU A 183 21.66 32.62 -42.75
CA LEU A 183 20.83 31.94 -43.76
C LEU A 183 21.61 30.99 -44.70
N GLY A 184 22.19 29.92 -44.16
CA GLY A 184 22.37 28.68 -44.92
C GLY A 184 23.01 27.53 -44.17
N ASN A 185 24.06 26.93 -44.72
CA ASN A 185 24.69 25.71 -44.19
C ASN A 185 25.96 26.06 -43.40
N ASP A 186 25.78 26.81 -42.32
CA ASP A 186 26.84 27.56 -41.64
C ASP A 186 27.68 26.70 -40.68
N SER A 187 28.94 27.09 -40.48
CA SER A 187 29.90 26.45 -39.58
C SER A 187 30.41 27.46 -38.54
N LEU A 188 30.03 27.30 -37.28
CA LEU A 188 30.43 28.16 -36.17
C LEU A 188 31.33 27.37 -35.21
N ASP A 189 32.52 27.91 -34.89
CA ASP A 189 33.39 27.51 -33.77
C ASP A 189 33.41 28.66 -32.75
N GLY A 190 33.12 28.39 -31.48
CA GLY A 190 33.31 29.34 -30.38
C GLY A 190 34.80 29.49 -30.02
N GLY A 191 35.28 28.70 -29.07
CA GLY A 191 36.70 28.61 -28.73
C GLY A 191 37.01 28.32 -27.26
N ASP A 192 37.67 29.26 -26.59
CA ASP A 192 37.94 29.26 -25.14
C ASP A 192 37.08 30.36 -24.44
N ASP A 193 36.50 30.06 -23.26
CA ASP A 193 35.56 30.86 -22.43
C ASP A 193 34.07 30.82 -22.88
N ASP A 194 33.10 31.20 -22.01
CA ASP A 194 31.64 30.95 -22.27
C ASP A 194 31.04 31.72 -23.49
N ASP A 195 30.56 30.99 -24.49
CA ASP A 195 30.14 31.51 -25.81
C ASP A 195 28.64 31.45 -26.16
N TYR A 196 28.23 32.24 -27.16
CA TYR A 196 26.88 32.23 -27.75
C TYR A 196 26.90 32.03 -29.28
N LEU A 197 26.33 30.92 -29.75
CA LEU A 197 26.25 30.56 -31.18
C LEU A 197 24.78 30.45 -31.63
N SER A 198 24.42 31.02 -32.79
CA SER A 198 23.06 30.91 -33.34
C SER A 198 22.98 30.85 -34.88
N THR A 199 22.20 29.89 -35.38
CA THR A 199 21.74 29.79 -36.78
C THR A 199 20.21 29.86 -36.88
N SER A 200 19.56 30.39 -35.85
CA SER A 200 18.10 30.35 -35.68
C SER A 200 17.34 31.12 -36.74
N GLY A 201 16.60 30.38 -37.55
CA GLY A 201 15.87 30.89 -38.73
C GLY A 201 16.50 30.49 -40.06
N SER A 202 17.66 29.81 -40.05
CA SER A 202 18.12 29.03 -41.21
C SER A 202 17.17 27.86 -41.52
N LEU A 203 17.29 27.35 -42.74
CA LEU A 203 16.66 26.11 -43.25
C LEU A 203 17.72 25.14 -43.82
N GLY A 204 19.00 25.38 -43.51
CA GLY A 204 20.16 24.61 -43.98
C GLY A 204 20.67 23.63 -42.94
N LYS A 205 21.57 22.72 -43.34
CA LYS A 205 22.29 21.89 -42.37
C LYS A 205 23.45 22.68 -41.79
N THR A 206 23.39 23.03 -40.51
CA THR A 206 24.45 23.79 -39.84
C THR A 206 25.35 22.90 -38.97
N THR A 207 26.47 23.47 -38.50
CA THR A 207 27.38 22.84 -37.55
C THR A 207 27.89 23.89 -36.55
N LEU A 208 27.63 23.67 -35.27
CA LEU A 208 28.00 24.56 -34.18
C LEU A 208 28.91 23.78 -33.21
N ILE A 209 30.00 24.39 -32.77
CA ILE A 209 30.93 23.86 -31.77
C ILE A 209 31.12 24.95 -30.73
N GLY A 210 30.88 24.65 -29.45
CA GLY A 210 31.19 25.55 -28.33
C GLY A 210 32.71 25.65 -28.15
N GLY A 211 33.29 24.69 -27.44
CA GLY A 211 34.73 24.56 -27.28
C GLY A 211 35.13 24.24 -25.84
N THR A 212 35.54 25.24 -25.07
CA THR A 212 35.79 25.11 -23.63
C THR A 212 35.18 26.30 -22.88
N GLY A 213 34.05 26.11 -22.22
CA GLY A 213 33.19 27.23 -21.81
C GLY A 213 32.02 26.83 -20.90
N ASN A 214 30.86 27.45 -21.11
CA ASN A 214 29.56 27.11 -20.50
C ASN A 214 28.47 27.56 -21.48
N ASP A 215 28.49 26.96 -22.66
CA ASP A 215 28.13 27.61 -23.91
C ASP A 215 26.63 27.54 -24.19
N THR A 216 26.18 28.22 -25.23
CA THR A 216 24.77 28.21 -25.64
C THR A 216 24.64 28.26 -27.16
N LEU A 217 24.25 27.11 -27.73
CA LEU A 217 24.17 26.81 -29.16
C LEU A 217 22.70 26.68 -29.58
N TYR A 218 22.25 27.54 -30.49
CA TYR A 218 20.88 27.51 -31.06
C TYR A 218 20.89 27.25 -32.56
N ALA A 219 20.38 26.08 -32.99
CA ALA A 219 20.23 25.71 -34.39
C ALA A 219 19.12 26.49 -35.14
N GLY A 220 18.93 26.17 -36.43
CA GLY A 220 17.79 26.57 -37.26
C GLY A 220 16.72 25.47 -37.41
N ASP A 221 15.87 25.54 -38.43
CA ASP A 221 15.21 24.32 -38.93
C ASP A 221 16.26 23.60 -39.82
N GLY A 222 16.52 22.31 -39.65
CA GLY A 222 17.74 21.73 -40.25
C GLY A 222 17.85 20.21 -40.28
N ALA A 223 19.07 19.74 -40.06
CA ALA A 223 19.46 18.35 -39.82
C ALA A 223 20.88 18.40 -39.22
N ASP A 224 21.02 19.07 -38.08
CA ASP A 224 22.19 19.84 -37.68
C ASP A 224 23.19 19.04 -36.84
N SER A 225 24.30 19.67 -36.45
CA SER A 225 25.38 19.04 -35.67
C SER A 225 25.88 20.02 -34.63
N LEU A 226 25.56 19.78 -33.36
CA LEU A 226 25.92 20.64 -32.24
C LEU A 226 26.87 19.86 -31.33
N ASN A 227 27.99 20.47 -30.94
CA ASN A 227 28.89 19.95 -29.90
C ASN A 227 29.11 21.02 -28.84
N GLY A 228 28.98 20.68 -27.56
CA GLY A 228 29.37 21.52 -26.43
C GLY A 228 30.89 21.58 -26.32
N GLY A 229 31.45 20.68 -25.53
CA GLY A 229 32.89 20.49 -25.34
C GLY A 229 33.24 20.30 -23.86
N ASP A 230 34.14 21.13 -23.34
CA ASP A 230 34.48 21.15 -21.91
C ASP A 230 33.67 22.26 -21.20
N GLY A 231 32.47 21.95 -20.67
CA GLY A 231 31.56 23.00 -20.19
C GLY A 231 30.36 22.59 -19.30
N GLN A 232 29.28 23.36 -19.40
CA GLN A 232 27.93 23.11 -18.83
C GLN A 232 26.95 23.77 -19.81
N ASP A 233 26.81 23.12 -20.94
CA ASP A 233 26.44 23.73 -22.20
C ASP A 233 24.93 23.60 -22.44
N LYS A 234 24.43 24.35 -23.43
CA LYS A 234 23.01 24.41 -23.77
C LYS A 234 22.84 24.29 -25.28
N LEU A 235 22.46 23.10 -25.75
CA LEU A 235 22.32 22.77 -27.15
C LEU A 235 20.83 22.64 -27.51
N TYR A 236 20.40 23.37 -28.55
CA TYR A 236 19.02 23.35 -29.03
C TYR A 236 18.99 23.05 -30.54
N GLY A 237 18.54 21.85 -30.95
CA GLY A 237 18.41 21.42 -32.37
C GLY A 237 17.18 22.00 -33.09
N ALA A 238 16.14 22.34 -32.33
CA ALA A 238 14.88 22.93 -32.75
C ALA A 238 13.99 22.07 -33.67
N ALA A 239 14.36 21.83 -34.94
CA ALA A 239 13.48 21.17 -35.91
C ALA A 239 14.23 20.56 -37.10
N GLY A 240 14.76 19.35 -36.94
CA GLY A 240 15.43 18.64 -38.02
C GLY A 240 15.45 17.12 -37.89
N ASN A 241 16.65 16.57 -37.95
CA ASN A 241 17.01 15.19 -37.66
C ASN A 241 18.46 15.32 -37.15
N ASP A 242 18.55 15.82 -35.93
CA ASP A 242 19.69 16.57 -35.45
C ASP A 242 20.64 15.68 -34.65
N THR A 243 21.89 16.12 -34.46
CA THR A 243 22.88 15.39 -33.65
C THR A 243 23.52 16.35 -32.67
N LEU A 244 23.25 16.15 -31.38
CA LEU A 244 23.74 16.94 -30.26
C LEU A 244 24.71 16.08 -29.44
N THR A 245 25.77 16.69 -28.92
CA THR A 245 26.75 16.05 -28.04
C THR A 245 27.25 17.05 -26.98
N GLY A 246 27.28 16.65 -25.70
CA GLY A 246 27.80 17.47 -24.60
C GLY A 246 29.33 17.41 -24.47
N GLU A 247 29.86 16.18 -24.36
CA GLU A 247 31.25 15.79 -24.06
C GLU A 247 31.64 15.80 -22.56
N GLN A 248 31.87 16.95 -21.91
CA GLN A 248 32.36 17.03 -20.52
C GLN A 248 31.68 18.15 -19.70
N GLY A 249 30.56 17.86 -19.05
CA GLY A 249 29.81 18.85 -18.28
C GLY A 249 28.56 18.33 -17.58
N ASP A 250 27.87 19.22 -16.85
CA ASP A 250 26.47 19.00 -16.47
C ASP A 250 25.60 19.70 -17.55
N ASP A 251 25.34 19.02 -18.67
CA ASP A 251 24.86 19.61 -19.92
C ASP A 251 23.35 19.58 -20.11
N TYR A 252 22.84 20.46 -20.98
CA TYR A 252 21.43 20.53 -21.38
C TYR A 252 21.28 20.41 -22.89
N LEU A 253 20.62 19.34 -23.35
CA LEU A 253 20.41 19.03 -24.78
C LEU A 253 18.90 18.94 -25.08
N ASP A 254 18.42 19.69 -26.07
CA ASP A 254 17.02 19.70 -26.54
C ASP A 254 16.98 19.55 -28.07
N GLY A 255 16.68 18.34 -28.56
CA GLY A 255 16.61 18.03 -29.99
C GLY A 255 15.46 18.78 -30.66
N GLY A 256 14.24 18.52 -30.17
CA GLY A 256 13.08 19.36 -30.38
C GLY A 256 12.00 18.71 -31.24
N ALA A 257 12.26 18.48 -32.53
CA ALA A 257 11.23 18.07 -33.48
C ALA A 257 11.73 17.32 -34.74
N GLY A 258 12.45 16.22 -34.53
CA GLY A 258 12.87 15.31 -35.60
C GLY A 258 12.79 13.83 -35.22
N ASP A 259 13.60 13.01 -35.88
CA ASP A 259 14.13 11.79 -35.25
C ASP A 259 15.59 12.11 -34.89
N ASP A 260 15.83 12.51 -33.63
CA ASP A 260 17.05 13.18 -33.21
C ASP A 260 18.00 12.23 -32.44
N LYS A 261 19.32 12.52 -32.47
CA LYS A 261 20.31 11.83 -31.62
C LYS A 261 20.95 12.80 -30.63
N LEU A 262 20.82 12.48 -29.34
CA LEU A 262 21.51 13.16 -28.25
C LEU A 262 22.57 12.20 -27.66
N ASP A 263 23.58 12.79 -27.01
CA ASP A 263 24.75 12.13 -26.41
C ASP A 263 25.20 13.09 -25.30
N GLY A 264 25.05 12.75 -24.03
CA GLY A 264 25.50 13.61 -22.93
C GLY A 264 27.02 13.61 -22.85
N GLY A 265 27.54 12.64 -22.10
CA GLY A 265 28.95 12.23 -22.14
C GLY A 265 29.48 11.91 -20.75
N VAL A 266 29.90 12.95 -20.03
CA VAL A 266 30.55 12.84 -18.71
C VAL A 266 30.11 13.99 -17.79
N GLY A 267 29.06 13.73 -17.03
CA GLY A 267 28.58 14.59 -15.95
C GLY A 267 27.09 14.35 -15.70
N LYS A 268 26.31 15.39 -15.41
CA LYS A 268 24.93 15.23 -14.89
C LYS A 268 23.91 15.82 -15.85
N ASP A 269 23.65 15.08 -16.91
CA ASP A 269 23.08 15.62 -18.14
C ASP A 269 21.56 15.62 -18.16
N SER A 270 20.99 16.51 -18.96
CA SER A 270 19.56 16.74 -19.10
C SER A 270 19.16 16.73 -20.58
N LEU A 271 18.79 15.55 -21.07
CA LEU A 271 18.51 15.26 -22.48
C LEU A 271 17.00 15.22 -22.76
N PHE A 272 16.56 16.01 -23.74
CA PHE A 272 15.19 16.08 -24.24
C PHE A 272 15.17 15.78 -25.74
N GLY A 273 14.67 14.62 -26.16
CA GLY A 273 14.53 14.31 -27.59
C GLY A 273 13.43 15.15 -28.24
N GLY A 274 12.26 15.14 -27.60
CA GLY A 274 11.09 15.86 -28.10
C GLY A 274 10.34 15.05 -29.15
N GLY A 275 10.33 15.55 -30.38
CA GLY A 275 9.23 15.39 -31.33
C GLY A 275 9.23 14.20 -32.29
N GLY A 276 9.93 13.09 -32.05
CA GLY A 276 9.82 11.91 -32.92
C GLY A 276 10.46 10.62 -32.41
N ASN A 277 11.25 9.95 -33.25
CA ASN A 277 11.79 8.61 -32.97
C ASN A 277 13.24 8.69 -32.47
N ASP A 278 13.42 9.30 -31.30
CA ASP A 278 14.73 9.81 -30.86
C ASP A 278 15.63 8.74 -30.23
N SER A 279 16.92 9.06 -30.12
CA SER A 279 17.95 8.21 -29.51
C SER A 279 18.77 9.04 -28.52
N LEU A 280 18.54 8.83 -27.23
CA LEU A 280 19.22 9.50 -26.12
C LEU A 280 20.18 8.52 -25.43
N ASP A 281 21.39 8.98 -25.14
CA ASP A 281 22.46 8.27 -24.44
C ASP A 281 23.01 9.26 -23.40
N GLY A 282 22.88 8.97 -22.10
CA GLY A 282 23.33 9.84 -21.01
C GLY A 282 24.85 9.84 -20.92
N GLY A 283 25.40 8.74 -20.38
CA GLY A 283 26.82 8.45 -20.40
C GLY A 283 27.33 7.95 -19.05
N THR A 284 27.74 8.88 -18.17
CA THR A 284 28.31 8.55 -16.86
C THR A 284 28.09 9.66 -15.81
N GLU A 285 27.80 9.23 -14.57
CA GLU A 285 27.15 9.98 -13.48
C GLU A 285 25.62 10.08 -13.64
N ASP A 286 24.90 10.47 -12.57
CA ASP A 286 23.41 10.36 -12.55
C ASP A 286 22.70 11.36 -13.49
N ASP A 287 22.02 10.83 -14.52
CA ASP A 287 21.46 11.56 -15.68
C ASP A 287 19.91 11.65 -15.72
N PHE A 288 19.39 12.58 -16.53
CA PHE A 288 17.95 12.75 -16.81
C PHE A 288 17.64 12.75 -18.32
N LEU A 289 16.90 11.75 -18.79
CA LEU A 289 16.50 11.58 -20.20
C LEU A 289 14.97 11.61 -20.35
N SER A 290 14.44 12.38 -21.30
CA SER A 290 12.99 12.58 -21.46
C SER A 290 12.50 12.76 -22.90
N THR A 291 11.59 11.90 -23.35
CA THR A 291 10.65 12.15 -24.48
C THR A 291 9.18 12.17 -24.04
N TYR A 292 8.94 12.39 -22.75
CA TYR A 292 7.62 12.55 -22.15
C TYR A 292 6.75 13.61 -22.85
N TYR A 293 5.47 13.26 -23.04
CA TYR A 293 4.45 13.95 -23.86
C TYR A 293 4.47 13.73 -25.38
N TYR A 294 5.41 12.96 -25.92
CA TYR A 294 5.50 12.66 -27.36
C TYR A 294 5.12 11.21 -27.67
N SER A 295 5.11 10.79 -28.95
CA SER A 295 4.48 9.52 -29.40
C SER A 295 5.19 8.87 -30.59
N GLY A 296 6.47 9.18 -30.79
CA GLY A 296 7.35 8.36 -31.64
C GLY A 296 7.88 7.17 -30.86
N LYS A 297 8.62 6.28 -31.55
CA LYS A 297 9.36 5.20 -30.88
C LYS A 297 10.75 5.68 -30.48
N THR A 298 11.01 5.80 -29.19
CA THR A 298 12.27 6.28 -28.63
C THR A 298 13.20 5.14 -28.21
N THR A 299 14.51 5.43 -28.12
CA THR A 299 15.50 4.67 -27.35
C THR A 299 16.18 5.60 -26.33
N LEU A 300 16.18 5.21 -25.05
CA LEU A 300 16.87 5.90 -23.96
C LEU A 300 17.89 4.94 -23.32
N ILE A 301 19.10 5.43 -23.05
CA ILE A 301 20.16 4.70 -22.35
C ILE A 301 20.69 5.63 -21.26
N GLY A 302 20.64 5.21 -20.00
CA GLY A 302 21.26 5.97 -18.88
C GLY A 302 22.78 5.88 -18.99
N GLY A 303 23.33 4.74 -18.58
CA GLY A 303 24.73 4.37 -18.80
C GLY A 303 25.40 3.88 -17.52
N ALA A 304 25.83 4.80 -16.66
CA ALA A 304 26.52 4.48 -15.41
C ALA A 304 26.32 5.58 -14.36
N GLY A 305 25.15 5.60 -13.73
CA GLY A 305 24.72 6.66 -12.82
C GLY A 305 23.70 6.21 -11.77
N ASN A 306 22.58 6.92 -11.67
CA ASN A 306 21.39 6.60 -10.88
C ASN A 306 20.22 7.30 -11.60
N ASP A 307 19.90 6.81 -12.78
CA ASP A 307 19.43 7.61 -13.90
C ASP A 307 17.91 7.69 -13.95
N THR A 308 17.35 8.73 -14.57
CA THR A 308 15.90 8.92 -14.70
C THR A 308 15.49 8.99 -16.17
N LEU A 309 14.85 7.93 -16.65
CA LEU A 309 14.47 7.76 -18.06
C LEU A 309 12.93 7.82 -18.19
N LEU A 310 12.42 8.82 -18.90
CA LEU A 310 10.98 9.08 -19.08
C LEU A 310 10.58 9.07 -20.56
N ALA A 311 9.96 7.99 -21.01
CA ALA A 311 9.52 7.79 -22.39
C ALA A 311 8.16 8.46 -22.72
N GLY A 312 7.59 8.16 -23.89
CA GLY A 312 6.35 8.78 -24.40
C GLY A 312 5.12 7.84 -24.49
N ASP A 313 4.11 8.26 -25.24
CA ASP A 313 2.99 7.41 -25.71
C ASP A 313 3.46 6.51 -26.89
N GLY A 314 4.63 5.86 -26.75
CA GLY A 314 5.45 5.31 -27.83
C GLY A 314 5.32 3.80 -28.06
N ALA A 315 6.48 3.14 -28.16
CA ALA A 315 6.66 1.68 -28.17
C ALA A 315 8.14 1.40 -27.85
N ASP A 316 8.59 1.85 -26.69
CA ASP A 316 9.92 2.42 -26.47
C ASP A 316 10.94 1.40 -25.95
N THR A 317 12.20 1.82 -25.78
CA THR A 317 13.29 0.94 -25.34
C THR A 317 14.23 1.69 -24.41
N LEU A 318 14.30 1.25 -23.16
CA LEU A 318 15.00 1.90 -22.06
C LEU A 318 16.00 0.91 -21.43
N SER A 319 17.27 1.29 -21.30
CA SER A 319 18.25 0.63 -20.41
C SER A 319 18.69 1.63 -19.34
N GLY A 320 18.72 1.20 -18.08
CA GLY A 320 19.40 1.89 -16.99
C GLY A 320 20.92 1.81 -17.18
N GLY A 321 21.54 0.79 -16.58
CA GLY A 321 22.95 0.47 -16.75
C GLY A 321 23.62 0.06 -15.44
N ASP A 322 24.81 0.62 -15.16
CA ASP A 322 25.50 0.45 -13.88
C ASP A 322 24.96 1.50 -12.86
N GLY A 323 23.79 1.25 -12.23
CA GLY A 323 23.09 2.30 -11.47
C GLY A 323 22.12 1.90 -10.35
N ASN A 324 21.15 2.77 -10.03
CA ASN A 324 19.95 2.47 -9.23
C ASN A 324 18.83 3.31 -9.85
N ASP A 325 18.29 2.82 -10.95
CA ASP A 325 17.72 3.67 -11.99
C ASP A 325 16.19 3.74 -11.93
N SER A 326 15.59 4.72 -12.60
CA SER A 326 14.16 4.98 -12.61
C SER A 326 13.63 5.13 -14.03
N LEU A 327 13.17 4.03 -14.60
CA LEU A 327 12.65 3.91 -15.96
C LEU A 327 11.12 3.97 -16.00
N ARG A 328 10.55 4.73 -16.94
CA ARG A 328 9.10 4.75 -17.24
C ARG A 328 8.80 4.67 -18.73
N GLY A 329 7.99 3.69 -19.14
CA GLY A 329 7.44 3.57 -20.49
C GLY A 329 6.28 4.54 -20.76
N TYR A 330 5.35 4.63 -19.81
CA TYR A 330 4.06 5.34 -19.84
C TYR A 330 2.93 4.67 -20.61
N ALA A 331 3.01 4.55 -21.94
CA ALA A 331 1.93 3.97 -22.74
C ALA A 331 2.44 3.51 -24.10
N GLY A 332 2.27 2.24 -24.43
CA GLY A 332 2.89 1.68 -25.63
C GLY A 332 2.94 0.17 -25.64
N ASN A 333 4.12 -0.35 -25.95
CA ASN A 333 4.45 -1.77 -25.94
C ASN A 333 5.96 -1.82 -25.75
N ASP A 334 6.36 -1.54 -24.52
CA ASP A 334 7.68 -1.00 -24.22
C ASP A 334 8.65 -2.10 -23.78
N THR A 335 9.94 -1.80 -23.77
CA THR A 335 10.98 -2.71 -23.30
C THR A 335 11.93 -1.96 -22.38
N LEU A 336 11.85 -2.27 -21.08
CA LEU A 336 12.66 -1.69 -20.01
C LEU A 336 13.67 -2.73 -19.51
N THR A 337 14.88 -2.30 -19.17
CA THR A 337 15.95 -3.13 -18.58
C THR A 337 16.69 -2.30 -17.54
N GLY A 338 16.82 -2.79 -16.29
CA GLY A 338 17.59 -2.11 -15.23
C GLY A 338 19.10 -2.28 -15.40
N ASP A 339 19.50 -3.53 -15.71
CA ASP A 339 20.87 -4.04 -15.83
C ASP A 339 21.58 -4.32 -14.48
N LEU A 340 22.04 -3.31 -13.71
CA LEU A 340 22.96 -3.52 -12.56
C LEU A 340 22.72 -2.58 -11.35
N GLY A 341 21.64 -2.78 -10.59
CA GLY A 341 21.32 -1.86 -9.50
C GLY A 341 20.39 -2.29 -8.36
N ASN A 342 19.38 -1.46 -8.13
CA ASN A 342 18.20 -1.67 -7.26
C ASN A 342 17.08 -0.84 -7.90
N ASP A 343 16.60 -1.30 -9.05
CA ASP A 343 16.04 -0.44 -10.09
C ASP A 343 14.51 -0.34 -10.01
N PHE A 344 13.96 0.79 -10.45
CA PHE A 344 12.53 1.05 -10.52
C PHE A 344 12.09 1.09 -11.99
N LEU A 345 11.29 0.11 -12.40
CA LEU A 345 10.77 -0.02 -13.77
C LEU A 345 9.25 0.07 -13.74
N ASP A 346 8.67 0.95 -14.56
CA ASP A 346 7.22 1.22 -14.64
C ASP A 346 6.84 1.22 -16.12
N GLY A 347 6.22 0.13 -16.60
CA GLY A 347 5.77 -0.05 -17.99
C GLY A 347 4.70 0.98 -18.34
N GLY A 348 3.44 0.66 -18.04
CA GLY A 348 2.34 1.62 -18.08
C GLY A 348 1.07 1.05 -18.69
N ASP A 349 0.45 1.75 -19.64
CA ASP A 349 -0.68 1.22 -20.42
C ASP A 349 -0.14 0.53 -21.71
N GLY A 350 0.20 -0.76 -21.64
CA GLY A 350 0.78 -1.51 -22.78
C GLY A 350 0.63 -3.04 -22.72
N ASP A 351 1.29 -3.77 -23.64
CA ASP A 351 1.73 -5.15 -23.35
C ASP A 351 3.26 -5.10 -23.29
N ASP A 352 3.81 -4.94 -22.08
CA ASP A 352 5.19 -4.49 -21.88
C ASP A 352 6.16 -5.62 -21.51
N LYS A 353 7.46 -5.42 -21.73
CA LYS A 353 8.51 -6.29 -21.21
C LYS A 353 9.46 -5.53 -20.27
N LEU A 354 9.54 -5.98 -19.03
CA LEU A 354 10.51 -5.50 -18.04
C LEU A 354 11.56 -6.60 -17.80
N ASP A 355 12.76 -6.19 -17.40
CA ASP A 355 13.93 -7.00 -17.04
C ASP A 355 14.61 -6.22 -15.90
N GLY A 356 14.72 -6.77 -14.70
CA GLY A 356 15.44 -6.14 -13.59
C GLY A 356 16.94 -6.21 -13.89
N GLY A 357 17.56 -7.31 -13.48
CA GLY A 357 18.85 -7.76 -13.99
C GLY A 357 19.70 -8.42 -12.91
N ALA A 358 20.26 -7.61 -12.01
CA ALA A 358 21.04 -8.07 -10.87
C ALA A 358 21.02 -7.00 -9.78
N GLY A 359 20.04 -7.11 -8.88
CA GLY A 359 19.64 -6.03 -8.00
C GLY A 359 18.53 -6.44 -7.04
N ARG A 360 17.81 -5.46 -6.52
CA ARG A 360 16.61 -5.74 -5.70
C ARG A 360 15.57 -4.75 -6.14
N ASP A 361 14.95 -5.15 -7.23
CA ASP A 361 14.32 -4.27 -8.18
C ASP A 361 12.82 -4.18 -7.91
N SER A 362 12.16 -3.26 -8.58
CA SER A 362 10.76 -2.92 -8.37
C SER A 362 10.09 -2.68 -9.71
N LEU A 363 9.59 -3.78 -10.28
CA LEU A 363 9.00 -3.87 -11.60
C LEU A 363 7.47 -3.75 -11.52
N TYR A 364 6.91 -2.75 -12.19
CA TYR A 364 5.48 -2.52 -12.35
C TYR A 364 5.12 -2.63 -13.83
N GLY A 365 4.38 -3.66 -14.22
CA GLY A 365 3.94 -3.82 -15.62
C GLY A 365 2.87 -2.80 -15.99
N GLY A 366 1.90 -2.62 -15.11
CA GLY A 366 0.74 -1.79 -15.36
C GLY A 366 -0.38 -2.57 -16.05
N GLY A 367 -0.77 -2.13 -17.24
CA GLY A 367 -2.11 -2.21 -17.81
C GLY A 367 -2.31 -3.09 -19.04
N GLY A 368 -1.68 -4.27 -19.15
CA GLY A 368 -2.08 -5.24 -20.18
C GLY A 368 -1.52 -6.65 -20.03
N ASN A 369 -0.82 -7.16 -21.05
CA ASN A 369 -0.36 -8.56 -21.12
C ASN A 369 1.15 -8.67 -20.92
N ASP A 370 1.62 -8.19 -19.77
CA ASP A 370 3.02 -7.85 -19.53
C ASP A 370 3.90 -9.07 -19.19
N SER A 371 5.21 -8.90 -19.33
CA SER A 371 6.23 -9.90 -19.03
C SER A 371 7.34 -9.29 -18.17
N LEU A 372 7.35 -9.63 -16.88
CA LEU A 372 8.31 -9.16 -15.89
C LEU A 372 9.27 -10.30 -15.50
N ASP A 373 10.56 -10.01 -15.44
CA ASP A 373 11.65 -10.91 -15.05
C ASP A 373 12.56 -10.12 -14.10
N GLY A 374 12.69 -10.49 -12.82
CA GLY A 374 13.57 -9.80 -11.86
C GLY A 374 15.03 -10.23 -12.00
N ALA A 375 15.20 -11.54 -12.19
CA ALA A 375 16.40 -12.31 -12.47
C ALA A 375 17.31 -12.65 -11.26
N ALA A 376 17.75 -11.71 -10.42
CA ALA A 376 18.71 -12.03 -9.35
C ALA A 376 18.82 -11.02 -8.19
N ASP A 377 18.89 -11.58 -6.96
CA ASP A 377 18.70 -10.97 -5.62
C ASP A 377 17.19 -10.70 -5.30
N ASP A 378 16.83 -10.23 -4.09
CA ASP A 378 15.42 -10.22 -3.60
C ASP A 378 14.50 -9.16 -4.30
N ASP A 379 13.60 -9.58 -5.19
CA ASP A 379 12.84 -8.69 -6.11
C ASP A 379 11.36 -8.44 -5.77
N PHE A 380 10.78 -7.35 -6.32
CA PHE A 380 9.34 -7.05 -6.30
C PHE A 380 8.76 -6.84 -7.71
N LEU A 381 7.79 -7.67 -8.10
CA LEU A 381 7.11 -7.63 -9.40
C LEU A 381 5.59 -7.46 -9.23
N SER A 382 4.95 -6.53 -9.94
CA SER A 382 3.49 -6.38 -9.86
C SER A 382 2.75 -5.84 -11.10
N THR A 383 1.55 -6.39 -11.34
CA THR A 383 0.47 -5.83 -12.17
C THR A 383 -0.84 -5.67 -11.38
N SER A 384 -0.73 -5.56 -10.04
CA SER A 384 -1.89 -5.55 -9.14
C SER A 384 -2.79 -4.33 -9.35
N GLY A 385 -4.10 -4.59 -9.42
CA GLY A 385 -5.13 -3.57 -9.67
C GLY A 385 -5.45 -3.31 -11.15
N PHE A 386 -4.75 -3.95 -12.08
CA PHE A 386 -5.01 -3.91 -13.51
C PHE A 386 -5.63 -5.23 -14.02
N THR A 387 -5.95 -5.32 -15.32
CA THR A 387 -6.58 -6.51 -15.93
C THR A 387 -5.75 -6.99 -17.12
N GLY A 388 -5.40 -8.28 -17.17
CA GLY A 388 -4.40 -8.74 -18.14
C GLY A 388 -4.37 -10.23 -18.46
N LYS A 389 -3.29 -10.62 -19.14
CA LYS A 389 -2.65 -11.91 -18.91
C LYS A 389 -1.15 -11.68 -18.73
N THR A 390 -0.69 -11.69 -17.49
CA THR A 390 0.71 -11.39 -17.14
C THR A 390 1.58 -12.66 -17.08
N ILE A 391 2.88 -12.48 -17.25
CA ILE A 391 3.95 -13.40 -16.87
C ILE A 391 4.87 -12.68 -15.87
N LEU A 392 5.10 -13.28 -14.70
CA LEU A 392 6.05 -12.80 -13.70
C LEU A 392 7.06 -13.92 -13.40
N ILE A 393 8.34 -13.59 -13.38
CA ILE A 393 9.44 -14.49 -13.01
C ILE A 393 10.28 -13.77 -11.96
N GLY A 394 10.45 -14.38 -10.78
CA GLY A 394 11.38 -13.89 -9.75
C GLY A 394 12.81 -14.08 -10.23
N GLY A 395 13.37 -15.28 -10.02
CA GLY A 395 14.67 -15.67 -10.56
C GLY A 395 15.50 -16.41 -9.52
N THR A 396 16.38 -15.68 -8.82
CA THR A 396 17.12 -16.21 -7.67
C THR A 396 17.17 -15.17 -6.55
N GLY A 397 16.31 -15.29 -5.54
CA GLY A 397 16.07 -14.22 -4.57
C GLY A 397 15.25 -14.66 -3.35
N ASN A 398 14.27 -13.84 -2.96
CA ASN A 398 13.23 -14.12 -1.96
C ASN A 398 12.03 -13.24 -2.33
N ASP A 399 11.42 -13.57 -3.47
CA ASP A 399 10.81 -12.60 -4.36
C ASP A 399 9.33 -12.38 -4.06
N THR A 400 8.78 -11.24 -4.44
CA THR A 400 7.37 -10.91 -4.22
C THR A 400 6.66 -10.58 -5.53
N LEU A 401 5.87 -11.54 -6.02
CA LEU A 401 5.15 -11.50 -7.29
C LEU A 401 3.65 -11.30 -7.05
N GLN A 402 3.08 -10.20 -7.54
CA GLN A 402 1.67 -9.83 -7.32
C GLN A 402 0.97 -9.45 -8.63
N ALA A 403 0.27 -10.42 -9.23
CA ALA A 403 -0.47 -10.28 -10.49
C ALA A 403 -1.77 -9.47 -10.35
N GLY A 404 -2.45 -9.22 -11.47
CA GLY A 404 -3.70 -8.46 -11.57
C GLY A 404 -4.98 -9.33 -11.53
N ASP A 405 -6.06 -8.83 -12.13
CA ASP A 405 -7.20 -9.66 -12.54
C ASP A 405 -6.86 -10.32 -13.89
N GLY A 406 -6.70 -11.65 -13.99
CA GLY A 406 -6.05 -12.26 -15.15
C GLY A 406 -6.32 -13.74 -15.46
N ASN A 407 -5.30 -14.43 -15.96
CA ASN A 407 -5.15 -15.89 -16.07
C ASN A 407 -3.64 -16.16 -16.13
N ASP A 408 -2.95 -15.83 -15.05
CA ASP A 408 -1.57 -15.36 -15.07
C ASP A 408 -0.57 -16.49 -14.83
N SER A 409 0.72 -16.19 -15.00
CA SER A 409 1.79 -17.18 -14.88
C SER A 409 2.91 -16.61 -14.02
N LEU A 410 3.04 -17.10 -12.79
CA LEU A 410 4.03 -16.68 -11.81
C LEU A 410 5.01 -17.83 -11.56
N ASN A 411 6.31 -17.56 -11.61
CA ASN A 411 7.37 -18.45 -11.13
C ASN A 411 8.22 -17.72 -10.10
N GLY A 412 8.46 -18.31 -8.93
CA GLY A 412 9.48 -17.87 -7.98
C GLY A 412 10.87 -18.12 -8.55
N GLY A 413 11.48 -19.23 -8.16
CA GLY A 413 12.75 -19.72 -8.70
C GLY A 413 13.61 -20.37 -7.63
N ASP A 414 14.85 -19.90 -7.48
CA ASP A 414 15.73 -20.30 -6.36
C ASP A 414 15.56 -19.28 -5.21
N GLY A 415 14.54 -19.43 -4.35
CA GLY A 415 14.20 -18.41 -3.33
C GLY A 415 13.37 -18.89 -2.13
N ASN A 416 12.69 -17.99 -1.43
CA ASN A 416 11.64 -18.30 -0.44
C ASN A 416 10.51 -17.30 -0.69
N ASP A 417 9.72 -17.59 -1.72
CA ASP A 417 9.07 -16.58 -2.52
C ASP A 417 7.61 -16.37 -2.12
N ARG A 418 7.05 -15.25 -2.55
CA ARG A 418 5.68 -14.84 -2.26
C ARG A 418 4.93 -14.53 -3.55
N LEU A 419 4.15 -15.51 -4.02
CA LEU A 419 3.34 -15.41 -5.23
C LEU A 419 1.85 -15.16 -4.91
N SER A 420 1.20 -14.29 -5.69
CA SER A 420 -0.23 -13.96 -5.56
C SER A 420 -0.88 -13.79 -6.95
N GLY A 421 -1.80 -14.69 -7.31
CA GLY A 421 -2.54 -14.66 -8.58
C GLY A 421 -3.70 -13.65 -8.60
N ASN A 422 -4.35 -13.47 -7.45
CA ASN A 422 -5.54 -12.63 -7.23
C ASN A 422 -6.85 -13.16 -7.84
N ALA A 423 -7.11 -12.94 -9.13
CA ALA A 423 -8.45 -13.14 -9.70
C ALA A 423 -8.40 -13.58 -11.17
N GLY A 424 -8.16 -14.87 -11.38
CA GLY A 424 -8.10 -15.50 -12.69
C GLY A 424 -8.23 -17.02 -12.57
N ASN A 425 -7.87 -17.75 -13.63
CA ASN A 425 -7.46 -19.14 -13.50
C ASN A 425 -5.94 -19.17 -13.70
N ASP A 426 -5.22 -19.03 -12.60
CA ASP A 426 -3.81 -18.68 -12.59
C ASP A 426 -2.89 -19.92 -12.49
N THR A 427 -1.61 -19.73 -12.78
CA THR A 427 -0.57 -20.75 -12.61
C THR A 427 0.59 -20.18 -11.81
N LEU A 428 0.76 -20.68 -10.59
CA LEU A 428 1.84 -20.33 -9.66
C LEU A 428 2.77 -21.53 -9.50
N ILE A 429 4.09 -21.27 -9.45
CA ILE A 429 5.16 -22.25 -9.24
C ILE A 429 6.19 -21.61 -8.29
N GLY A 430 6.58 -22.30 -7.21
CA GLY A 430 7.65 -21.86 -6.30
C GLY A 430 9.07 -22.20 -6.80
N ASP A 431 9.25 -23.45 -7.26
CA ASP A 431 10.51 -24.11 -7.62
C ASP A 431 11.40 -24.56 -6.42
N LEU A 432 12.19 -23.69 -5.76
CA LEU A 432 13.22 -24.10 -4.77
C LEU A 432 13.37 -23.22 -3.50
N GLY A 433 12.41 -23.28 -2.57
CA GLY A 433 12.65 -23.05 -1.13
C GLY A 433 11.40 -23.11 -0.26
N ASP A 434 11.37 -22.51 0.93
CA ASP A 434 10.18 -22.57 1.82
C ASP A 434 9.11 -21.52 1.36
N ASP A 435 8.31 -21.83 0.34
CA ASP A 435 7.54 -20.83 -0.44
C ASP A 435 6.12 -20.49 0.09
N TYR A 436 5.56 -19.36 -0.36
CA TYR A 436 4.16 -18.95 -0.14
C TYR A 436 3.45 -18.64 -1.45
N LEU A 437 2.41 -19.40 -1.78
CA LEU A 437 1.59 -19.24 -2.99
C LEU A 437 0.12 -19.00 -2.63
N ASP A 438 -0.52 -17.99 -3.22
CA ASP A 438 -1.95 -17.70 -3.06
C ASP A 438 -2.62 -17.48 -4.42
N GLY A 439 -3.43 -18.44 -4.87
CA GLY A 439 -4.15 -18.36 -6.15
C GLY A 439 -5.24 -17.28 -6.13
N GLY A 440 -5.96 -17.15 -5.02
CA GLY A 440 -7.01 -16.17 -4.85
C GLY A 440 -8.39 -16.65 -5.30
N ALA A 441 -8.74 -16.54 -6.59
CA ALA A 441 -10.14 -16.61 -7.02
C ALA A 441 -10.44 -17.13 -8.45
N GLY A 442 -10.01 -18.35 -8.79
CA GLY A 442 -10.65 -19.15 -9.84
C GLY A 442 -10.24 -20.61 -9.84
N ASP A 443 -10.28 -21.30 -11.00
CA ASP A 443 -9.82 -22.70 -11.06
C ASP A 443 -8.29 -22.75 -11.25
N ASP A 444 -7.56 -22.48 -10.17
CA ASP A 444 -6.12 -22.20 -10.16
C ASP A 444 -5.22 -23.45 -10.17
N LYS A 445 -3.96 -23.30 -10.59
CA LYS A 445 -2.92 -24.33 -10.47
C LYS A 445 -1.73 -23.80 -9.65
N LEU A 446 -1.43 -24.46 -8.53
CA LEU A 446 -0.25 -24.20 -7.70
C LEU A 446 0.69 -25.42 -7.77
N ASP A 447 1.99 -25.20 -7.90
CA ASP A 447 3.11 -26.13 -7.67
C ASP A 447 4.00 -25.46 -6.62
N GLY A 448 4.33 -26.10 -5.49
CA GLY A 448 5.34 -25.61 -4.56
C GLY A 448 6.72 -25.83 -5.18
N GLY A 449 7.34 -26.95 -4.84
CA GLY A 449 8.49 -27.49 -5.58
C GLY A 449 9.33 -28.42 -4.72
N ALA A 450 10.31 -27.86 -4.01
CA ALA A 450 11.10 -28.58 -3.02
C ALA A 450 11.49 -27.67 -1.85
N GLY A 451 10.73 -27.80 -0.76
CA GLY A 451 10.78 -26.92 0.40
C GLY A 451 9.71 -27.28 1.42
N ARG A 452 9.11 -26.31 2.08
CA ARG A 452 8.08 -26.55 3.11
C ARG A 452 7.00 -25.51 2.96
N ASP A 453 6.19 -25.74 1.95
CA ASP A 453 5.54 -24.66 1.24
C ASP A 453 4.15 -24.39 1.82
N SER A 454 3.65 -23.18 1.60
CA SER A 454 2.38 -22.68 2.12
C SER A 454 1.46 -22.28 0.97
N LEU A 455 0.72 -23.25 0.44
CA LEU A 455 -0.11 -23.12 -0.76
C LEU A 455 -1.58 -22.88 -0.39
N TYR A 456 -2.13 -21.76 -0.86
CA TYR A 456 -3.51 -21.37 -0.69
C TYR A 456 -4.22 -21.36 -2.05
N GLY A 457 -5.10 -22.33 -2.28
CA GLY A 457 -5.84 -22.44 -3.54
C GLY A 457 -6.93 -21.38 -3.73
N GLY A 458 -7.29 -20.66 -2.66
CA GLY A 458 -8.34 -19.66 -2.74
C GLY A 458 -9.71 -20.28 -3.02
N GLY A 459 -10.42 -19.78 -4.04
CA GLY A 459 -11.83 -20.11 -4.28
C GLY A 459 -12.24 -20.49 -5.70
N GLY A 460 -11.90 -21.70 -6.14
CA GLY A 460 -12.54 -22.37 -7.28
C GLY A 460 -12.43 -23.89 -7.24
N ASN A 461 -12.00 -24.52 -8.33
CA ASN A 461 -11.77 -25.98 -8.41
C ASN A 461 -10.28 -26.27 -8.67
N ASP A 462 -9.48 -25.83 -7.71
CA ASP A 462 -8.03 -25.65 -7.78
C ASP A 462 -7.24 -26.98 -7.82
N SER A 463 -6.03 -26.92 -8.35
CA SER A 463 -5.09 -28.03 -8.51
C SER A 463 -3.77 -27.68 -7.82
N ILE A 464 -3.60 -28.18 -6.61
CA ILE A 464 -2.50 -27.84 -5.70
C ILE A 464 -1.58 -29.05 -5.55
N ASP A 465 -0.30 -28.93 -5.93
CA ASP A 465 0.77 -29.92 -5.71
C ASP A 465 1.83 -29.25 -4.81
N GLY A 466 2.16 -29.84 -3.66
CA GLY A 466 3.17 -29.31 -2.74
C GLY A 466 4.58 -29.59 -3.27
N GLY A 467 4.92 -30.88 -3.37
CA GLY A 467 6.14 -31.34 -4.04
C GLY A 467 6.98 -32.26 -3.15
N ALA A 468 7.92 -31.69 -2.39
CA ALA A 468 8.88 -32.44 -1.59
C ALA A 468 9.35 -31.67 -0.34
N ASP A 469 9.53 -32.42 0.75
CA ASP A 469 9.62 -31.97 2.15
C ASP A 469 8.24 -31.58 2.75
N ASP A 470 8.16 -31.08 4.00
CA ASP A 470 6.93 -31.08 4.82
C ASP A 470 5.96 -29.88 4.56
N ASP A 471 4.99 -30.04 3.65
CA ASP A 471 4.14 -28.94 3.13
C ASP A 471 2.83 -28.61 3.89
N PHE A 472 2.25 -27.43 3.62
CA PHE A 472 0.90 -26.99 4.02
C PHE A 472 0.06 -26.53 2.81
N LEU A 473 -1.05 -27.22 2.54
CA LEU A 473 -1.98 -26.94 1.44
C LEU A 473 -3.39 -26.63 1.98
N SER A 474 -4.03 -25.54 1.52
CA SER A 474 -5.33 -25.09 2.06
C SER A 474 -6.28 -24.46 1.03
N THR A 475 -7.53 -24.90 1.05
CA THR A 475 -8.70 -24.25 0.41
C THR A 475 -9.76 -23.82 1.46
N ALA A 476 -9.35 -23.81 2.73
CA ALA A 476 -10.23 -23.64 3.88
C ALA A 476 -11.01 -22.31 3.88
N GLY A 477 -12.35 -22.39 3.95
CA GLY A 477 -13.25 -21.24 4.05
C GLY A 477 -13.82 -20.76 2.70
N PHE A 478 -13.38 -21.35 1.59
CA PHE A 478 -13.90 -21.09 0.24
C PHE A 478 -14.68 -22.30 -0.30
N SER A 479 -15.43 -22.11 -1.39
CA SER A 479 -16.27 -23.15 -1.97
C SER A 479 -15.67 -23.74 -3.25
N GLY A 480 -15.45 -25.06 -3.28
CA GLY A 480 -14.70 -25.70 -4.37
C GLY A 480 -14.95 -27.19 -4.57
N ASN A 481 -14.11 -27.82 -5.40
CA ASN A 481 -13.96 -29.28 -5.53
C ASN A 481 -12.49 -29.58 -5.84
N SER A 482 -11.61 -29.11 -4.99
CA SER A 482 -10.19 -28.93 -5.29
C SER A 482 -9.42 -30.24 -5.17
N THR A 483 -8.33 -30.33 -5.92
CA THR A 483 -7.44 -31.49 -5.96
C THR A 483 -6.14 -31.11 -5.27
N LEU A 484 -5.88 -31.74 -4.11
CA LEU A 484 -4.67 -31.51 -3.32
C LEU A 484 -3.75 -32.72 -3.45
N ILE A 485 -2.47 -32.47 -3.68
CA ILE A 485 -1.40 -33.46 -3.71
C ILE A 485 -0.34 -32.89 -2.77
N GLY A 486 0.02 -33.60 -1.70
CA GLY A 486 1.12 -33.17 -0.84
C GLY A 486 2.43 -33.40 -1.57
N GLY A 487 3.04 -34.56 -1.38
CA GLY A 487 4.01 -35.09 -2.35
C GLY A 487 4.92 -36.14 -1.73
N THR A 488 6.09 -35.70 -1.26
CA THR A 488 6.99 -36.50 -0.42
C THR A 488 7.43 -35.72 0.83
N GLY A 489 6.56 -35.70 1.84
CA GLY A 489 6.83 -35.09 3.15
C GLY A 489 6.00 -35.72 4.28
N ASN A 490 5.46 -34.89 5.16
CA ASN A 490 4.48 -35.23 6.21
C ASN A 490 3.36 -34.18 6.18
N ASP A 491 2.64 -34.18 5.07
CA ASP A 491 2.00 -32.99 4.51
C ASP A 491 0.69 -32.64 5.23
N THR A 492 0.35 -31.36 5.36
CA THR A 492 -0.89 -30.89 5.98
C THR A 492 -1.87 -30.38 4.94
N LEU A 493 -2.93 -31.14 4.65
CA LEU A 493 -3.91 -30.85 3.60
C LEU A 493 -5.25 -30.45 4.22
N VAL A 494 -5.76 -29.26 3.89
CA VAL A 494 -6.99 -28.69 4.45
C VAL A 494 -8.00 -28.31 3.34
N GLY A 495 -9.06 -29.11 3.21
CA GLY A 495 -10.19 -28.83 2.32
C GLY A 495 -11.14 -27.74 2.82
N GLY A 496 -11.97 -27.23 1.92
CA GLY A 496 -12.95 -26.16 2.09
C GLY A 496 -14.41 -26.64 2.11
N ASP A 497 -15.32 -25.82 1.56
CA ASP A 497 -16.74 -26.14 1.41
C ASP A 497 -16.99 -26.83 0.04
N GLY A 498 -17.03 -28.16 -0.01
CA GLY A 498 -17.19 -28.83 -1.30
C GLY A 498 -17.19 -30.35 -1.34
N THR A 499 -16.29 -30.89 -2.15
CA THR A 499 -15.97 -32.32 -2.23
C THR A 499 -14.52 -32.45 -2.68
N ASP A 500 -13.61 -32.24 -1.74
CA ASP A 500 -12.19 -32.11 -2.04
C ASP A 500 -11.50 -33.47 -2.11
N THR A 501 -10.45 -33.55 -2.93
CA THR A 501 -9.78 -34.81 -3.27
C THR A 501 -8.28 -34.75 -3.03
N ALA A 502 -7.82 -35.40 -1.96
CA ALA A 502 -6.40 -35.67 -1.76
C ALA A 502 -5.92 -36.81 -2.68
N VAL A 503 -4.76 -36.65 -3.33
CA VAL A 503 -4.19 -37.59 -4.30
C VAL A 503 -2.90 -38.21 -3.79
N PHE A 504 -2.79 -39.52 -3.91
CA PHE A 504 -1.65 -40.31 -3.48
C PHE A 504 -1.11 -41.09 -4.68
N LEU A 505 0.13 -40.80 -5.09
CA LEU A 505 0.75 -41.28 -6.35
C LEU A 505 1.15 -42.76 -6.35
N SER A 506 0.57 -43.58 -5.46
CA SER A 506 0.76 -45.04 -5.38
C SER A 506 -0.56 -45.80 -5.24
N ASN A 507 -0.50 -47.13 -5.19
CA ASN A 507 -1.69 -47.96 -5.00
C ASN A 507 -2.11 -47.96 -3.52
N TYR A 508 -3.41 -48.06 -3.23
CA TYR A 508 -3.97 -48.06 -1.87
C TYR A 508 -3.33 -49.09 -0.91
N ALA A 509 -2.83 -50.21 -1.44
CA ALA A 509 -2.15 -51.24 -0.65
C ALA A 509 -0.78 -50.82 -0.08
N ASN A 510 -0.26 -49.65 -0.47
CA ASN A 510 0.97 -49.05 0.04
C ASN A 510 0.72 -48.05 1.19
N TYR A 511 -0.54 -47.77 1.54
CA TYR A 511 -0.89 -46.79 2.57
C TYR A 511 -1.72 -47.40 3.69
N THR A 512 -1.60 -46.84 4.89
CA THR A 512 -2.44 -47.12 6.06
C THR A 512 -3.24 -45.86 6.38
N VAL A 513 -4.47 -45.80 5.88
CA VAL A 513 -5.41 -44.72 6.23
C VAL A 513 -5.97 -44.98 7.64
N THR A 514 -5.78 -44.02 8.54
CA THR A 514 -6.22 -44.03 9.94
C THR A 514 -6.73 -42.64 10.35
N THR A 515 -6.98 -42.41 11.64
CA THR A 515 -7.55 -41.15 12.16
C THR A 515 -7.00 -40.83 13.55
N GLU A 516 -6.62 -39.57 13.80
CA GLU A 516 -6.24 -39.06 15.12
C GLU A 516 -6.86 -37.68 15.37
N GLY A 517 -7.48 -37.49 16.55
CA GLY A 517 -8.28 -36.29 16.83
C GLY A 517 -9.46 -36.15 15.87
N SER A 518 -9.51 -35.03 15.15
CA SER A 518 -10.43 -34.77 14.03
C SER A 518 -9.82 -35.03 12.65
N ALA A 519 -8.52 -35.30 12.56
CA ALA A 519 -7.81 -35.48 11.29
C ALA A 519 -7.86 -36.94 10.81
N VAL A 520 -7.81 -37.09 9.49
CA VAL A 520 -7.46 -38.34 8.80
C VAL A 520 -5.95 -38.36 8.64
N LEU A 521 -5.30 -39.47 9.00
CA LEU A 521 -3.87 -39.65 8.75
C LEU A 521 -3.69 -40.69 7.64
N VAL A 522 -2.91 -40.36 6.61
CA VAL A 522 -2.52 -41.29 5.55
C VAL A 522 -1.04 -41.61 5.73
N ILE A 523 -0.75 -42.84 6.19
CA ILE A 523 0.62 -43.26 6.52
C ILE A 523 1.17 -44.12 5.38
N SER A 524 2.30 -43.75 4.78
CA SER A 524 2.90 -44.51 3.68
C SER A 524 3.59 -45.80 4.16
N ASN A 525 4.10 -46.61 3.22
CA ASN A 525 4.91 -47.80 3.55
C ASN A 525 6.41 -47.47 3.75
N THR A 526 6.83 -46.27 3.39
CA THR A 526 8.16 -45.68 3.64
C THR A 526 8.24 -45.04 5.02
N GLY A 527 7.15 -44.41 5.47
CA GLY A 527 6.99 -43.88 6.84
C GLY A 527 6.46 -42.44 6.93
N GLU A 528 6.25 -41.78 5.78
CA GLU A 528 5.57 -40.48 5.67
C GLU A 528 4.16 -40.51 6.31
N VAL A 529 3.70 -39.38 6.86
CA VAL A 529 2.41 -39.24 7.56
C VAL A 529 1.68 -37.96 7.17
N ASP A 530 0.74 -38.09 6.24
CA ASP A 530 -0.01 -36.96 5.70
C ASP A 530 -1.25 -36.70 6.59
N THR A 531 -1.46 -35.45 7.00
CA THR A 531 -2.49 -35.00 7.95
C THR A 531 -3.59 -34.24 7.22
N LEU A 532 -4.75 -34.88 7.05
CA LEU A 532 -5.86 -34.37 6.24
C LEU A 532 -7.04 -33.90 7.12
N THR A 533 -7.54 -32.69 6.84
CA THR A 533 -8.76 -32.12 7.41
C THR A 533 -9.65 -31.60 6.27
N GLY A 534 -10.97 -31.71 6.37
CA GLY A 534 -11.90 -31.18 5.34
C GLY A 534 -11.90 -31.92 3.99
N ILE A 535 -11.21 -33.06 3.86
CA ILE A 535 -11.13 -33.83 2.60
C ILE A 535 -12.19 -34.94 2.56
N GLU A 536 -13.10 -34.93 1.59
CA GLU A 536 -14.10 -35.99 1.36
C GLU A 536 -13.51 -37.25 0.71
N MET A 537 -12.54 -37.10 -0.19
CA MET A 537 -12.15 -38.13 -1.15
C MET A 537 -10.63 -38.37 -1.16
N LEU A 538 -10.23 -39.65 -1.18
CA LEU A 538 -8.84 -40.09 -1.23
C LEU A 538 -8.62 -40.89 -2.52
N LYS A 539 -7.78 -40.37 -3.42
CA LYS A 539 -7.53 -40.88 -4.77
C LYS A 539 -6.16 -41.56 -4.84
N PHE A 540 -6.15 -42.83 -5.22
CA PHE A 540 -4.97 -43.68 -5.37
C PHE A 540 -4.91 -44.23 -6.81
N ASN A 541 -3.74 -44.66 -7.27
CA ASN A 541 -3.55 -45.16 -8.64
C ASN A 541 -4.46 -46.35 -9.03
N ASP A 542 -4.95 -47.13 -8.06
CA ASP A 542 -5.84 -48.27 -8.31
C ASP A 542 -7.32 -48.05 -7.93
N ARG A 543 -7.66 -46.95 -7.23
CA ARG A 543 -9.03 -46.67 -6.74
C ARG A 543 -9.16 -45.25 -6.18
N THR A 544 -10.40 -44.74 -6.13
CA THR A 544 -10.79 -43.67 -5.20
C THR A 544 -11.63 -44.25 -4.08
N VAL A 545 -11.47 -43.77 -2.85
CA VAL A 545 -12.30 -44.09 -1.68
C VAL A 545 -12.76 -42.80 -1.01
N ALA A 546 -13.88 -42.82 -0.30
CA ALA A 546 -14.22 -41.72 0.61
C ALA A 546 -13.29 -41.75 1.82
N ALA A 547 -12.96 -40.57 2.36
CA ALA A 547 -12.18 -40.42 3.58
C ALA A 547 -12.93 -41.03 4.79
N PRO A 548 -12.20 -41.45 5.85
CA PRO A 548 -12.82 -41.95 7.08
C PRO A 548 -13.64 -40.87 7.81
N VAL A 549 -14.95 -40.84 7.55
CA VAL A 549 -15.87 -39.94 8.28
C VAL A 549 -15.85 -40.28 9.77
N LEU A 550 -15.17 -39.45 10.55
CA LEU A 550 -15.10 -39.58 12.00
C LEU A 550 -16.47 -39.28 12.62
N PRO A 551 -17.08 -40.21 13.37
CA PRO A 551 -18.30 -39.91 14.12
C PRO A 551 -18.01 -38.81 15.15
N VAL A 552 -18.92 -37.85 15.27
CA VAL A 552 -18.89 -36.86 16.34
C VAL A 552 -19.41 -37.53 17.60
N LEU A 553 -18.57 -37.62 18.63
CA LEU A 553 -18.96 -38.07 19.96
C LEU A 553 -19.63 -36.91 20.71
N THR A 554 -20.82 -37.17 21.20
CA THR A 554 -21.64 -36.23 21.98
C THR A 554 -22.07 -36.89 23.27
N ALA A 555 -22.22 -36.10 24.33
CA ALA A 555 -22.54 -36.60 25.66
C ALA A 555 -23.83 -35.93 26.15
N SER A 556 -24.93 -36.67 26.07
CA SER A 556 -26.23 -36.18 26.52
C SER A 556 -26.20 -36.01 28.03
N ALA A 557 -26.53 -34.80 28.50
CA ALA A 557 -26.77 -34.53 29.90
C ALA A 557 -27.76 -35.59 30.46
N PRO A 558 -27.47 -36.19 31.62
CA PRO A 558 -28.38 -37.14 32.24
C PRO A 558 -29.64 -36.38 32.68
N ARG A 559 -30.73 -37.12 32.93
CA ARG A 559 -31.83 -36.50 33.68
C ARG A 559 -31.31 -36.10 35.07
N PRO A 560 -31.68 -34.91 35.58
CA PRO A 560 -31.39 -34.56 36.96
C PRO A 560 -31.86 -35.65 37.92
N VAL A 561 -31.05 -35.89 38.95
CA VAL A 561 -31.27 -36.95 39.92
C VAL A 561 -31.52 -36.29 41.26
N LEU A 562 -32.69 -36.52 41.84
CA LEU A 562 -32.96 -36.09 43.22
C LEU A 562 -31.96 -36.79 44.16
N GLU A 563 -31.38 -36.00 45.06
CA GLU A 563 -30.66 -36.49 46.24
C GLU A 563 -31.60 -37.38 47.09
N VAL A 564 -31.05 -38.20 47.99
CA VAL A 564 -31.86 -39.12 48.81
C VAL A 564 -31.43 -39.16 50.28
N ASP A 565 -32.26 -38.55 51.12
CA ASP A 565 -32.46 -38.76 52.56
C ASP A 565 -31.39 -39.62 53.27
N SER A 566 -30.41 -38.94 53.86
CA SER A 566 -29.12 -39.40 54.44
C SER A 566 -28.84 -40.91 54.46
N GLY A 567 -27.91 -41.35 53.60
CA GLY A 567 -27.44 -42.73 53.47
C GLY A 567 -28.10 -43.54 52.34
N GLY A 568 -28.89 -42.90 51.48
CA GLY A 568 -29.29 -43.45 50.20
C GLY A 568 -28.13 -43.47 49.18
N VAL A 569 -28.37 -44.12 48.03
CA VAL A 569 -27.49 -44.02 46.85
C VAL A 569 -28.36 -44.01 45.59
N SER A 570 -28.47 -42.84 44.97
CA SER A 570 -29.14 -42.63 43.68
C SER A 570 -28.19 -42.95 42.51
N LYS A 571 -28.72 -43.03 41.27
CA LYS A 571 -27.93 -43.37 40.08
C LYS A 571 -28.19 -42.44 38.91
N MET A 572 -27.16 -41.69 38.54
CA MET A 572 -27.12 -40.81 37.39
C MET A 572 -26.50 -41.55 36.20
N VAL A 573 -27.16 -41.51 35.05
CA VAL A 573 -26.75 -42.30 33.87
C VAL A 573 -26.55 -41.36 32.68
N PHE A 574 -25.29 -41.00 32.44
CA PHE A 574 -24.86 -40.25 31.28
C PHE A 574 -24.92 -41.14 30.03
N THR A 575 -25.45 -40.61 28.92
CA THR A 575 -25.51 -41.36 27.65
C THR A 575 -24.57 -40.71 26.64
N ILE A 576 -23.56 -41.47 26.23
CA ILE A 576 -22.55 -41.05 25.26
C ILE A 576 -22.97 -41.61 23.89
N ASN A 577 -23.09 -40.75 22.88
CA ASN A 577 -23.62 -41.07 21.56
C ASN A 577 -22.61 -40.69 20.47
N LEU A 578 -22.60 -41.45 19.38
CA LEU A 578 -21.87 -41.17 18.16
C LEU A 578 -22.87 -40.79 17.05
N SER A 579 -22.60 -39.72 16.30
CA SER A 579 -23.48 -39.27 15.20
C SER A 579 -23.76 -40.40 14.19
N ILE A 580 -22.71 -41.09 13.76
CA ILE A 580 -22.75 -42.34 12.99
C ILE A 580 -22.15 -43.50 13.79
N ALA A 581 -22.35 -44.74 13.35
CA ALA A 581 -21.73 -45.89 14.01
C ALA A 581 -20.27 -45.99 13.55
N SER A 582 -19.30 -45.97 14.47
CA SER A 582 -17.89 -46.12 14.08
C SER A 582 -17.64 -47.52 13.50
N THR A 583 -16.84 -47.58 12.44
CA THR A 583 -16.34 -48.83 11.84
C THR A 583 -15.20 -49.44 12.64
N SER A 584 -14.58 -48.65 13.52
CA SER A 584 -13.50 -49.04 14.44
C SER A 584 -13.97 -48.99 15.90
N ALA A 585 -13.11 -49.42 16.84
CA ALA A 585 -13.37 -49.24 18.26
C ALA A 585 -13.11 -47.78 18.65
N VAL A 586 -14.01 -47.18 19.44
CA VAL A 586 -13.85 -45.81 19.97
C VAL A 586 -13.46 -45.92 21.44
N THR A 587 -12.35 -45.29 21.82
CA THR A 587 -11.85 -45.29 23.20
C THR A 587 -11.73 -43.89 23.75
N PHE A 588 -12.09 -43.70 25.01
CA PHE A 588 -11.95 -42.42 25.71
C PHE A 588 -11.84 -42.64 27.21
N THR A 589 -11.10 -41.78 27.90
CA THR A 589 -11.13 -41.70 29.37
C THR A 589 -12.38 -40.95 29.80
N VAL A 590 -12.97 -41.40 30.91
CA VAL A 590 -14.09 -40.74 31.56
C VAL A 590 -13.73 -40.48 33.02
N ARG A 591 -13.80 -39.21 33.41
CA ARG A 591 -13.56 -38.74 34.79
C ARG A 591 -14.73 -37.93 35.31
N THR A 592 -15.05 -38.07 36.59
CA THR A 592 -15.73 -37.00 37.33
C THR A 592 -14.69 -35.93 37.66
N ASP A 593 -14.80 -34.78 37.02
CA ASP A 593 -13.87 -33.66 37.14
C ASP A 593 -14.63 -32.35 36.88
N GLY A 594 -14.66 -31.46 37.87
CA GLY A 594 -15.51 -30.26 37.88
C GLY A 594 -16.97 -30.49 38.34
N GLY A 595 -17.74 -29.40 38.34
CA GLY A 595 -19.05 -29.29 38.99
C GLY A 595 -18.95 -28.62 40.37
N THR A 596 -20.09 -28.40 41.03
CA THR A 596 -20.15 -27.91 42.42
C THR A 596 -20.04 -29.06 43.44
N ALA A 597 -20.52 -30.24 43.07
CA ALA A 597 -20.66 -31.38 43.97
C ALA A 597 -19.33 -31.95 44.46
N THR A 598 -19.28 -32.37 45.71
CA THR A 598 -18.08 -32.86 46.38
C THR A 598 -17.92 -34.37 46.23
N ALA A 599 -16.87 -34.73 45.48
CA ALA A 599 -16.39 -36.09 45.32
C ALA A 599 -16.24 -36.83 46.68
N GLY A 600 -17.10 -37.82 46.92
CA GLY A 600 -17.10 -38.66 48.12
C GLY A 600 -18.01 -38.20 49.26
N GLN A 601 -18.68 -37.04 49.16
CA GLN A 601 -19.86 -36.72 49.97
C GLN A 601 -21.14 -37.00 49.15
N ASP A 602 -21.20 -36.48 47.92
CA ASP A 602 -22.47 -36.34 47.16
C ASP A 602 -22.46 -37.22 45.89
N TYR A 603 -21.29 -37.71 45.47
CA TYR A 603 -21.15 -38.79 44.50
C TYR A 603 -19.89 -39.64 44.70
N MET A 604 -19.88 -40.85 44.13
CA MET A 604 -18.68 -41.69 44.05
C MET A 604 -17.88 -41.39 42.79
N VAL A 605 -16.59 -41.02 42.93
CA VAL A 605 -15.67 -40.74 41.82
C VAL A 605 -15.67 -41.84 40.75
N VAL A 606 -15.69 -41.43 39.49
CA VAL A 606 -15.42 -42.28 38.33
C VAL A 606 -14.11 -41.81 37.70
N ASP A 607 -13.17 -42.74 37.47
CA ASP A 607 -11.99 -42.56 36.62
C ASP A 607 -11.74 -43.89 35.92
N GLN A 608 -12.09 -44.00 34.64
CA GLN A 608 -11.96 -45.23 33.85
C GLN A 608 -11.93 -44.97 32.35
N THR A 609 -11.18 -45.78 31.61
CA THR A 609 -11.24 -45.81 30.14
C THR A 609 -12.45 -46.63 29.68
N ILE A 610 -13.29 -46.03 28.83
CA ILE A 610 -14.42 -46.67 28.15
C ILE A 610 -13.99 -47.10 26.75
N THR A 611 -14.54 -48.21 26.26
CA THR A 611 -14.34 -48.70 24.89
C THR A 611 -15.68 -49.07 24.28
N MET A 612 -16.07 -48.37 23.22
CA MET A 612 -17.21 -48.72 22.38
C MET A 612 -16.74 -49.62 21.25
N ALA A 613 -17.36 -50.79 21.09
CA ALA A 613 -17.02 -51.72 20.03
C ALA A 613 -17.48 -51.22 18.64
N PRO A 614 -16.84 -51.66 17.53
CA PRO A 614 -17.29 -51.36 16.18
C PRO A 614 -18.80 -51.60 15.97
N GLY A 615 -19.45 -50.70 15.24
CA GLY A 615 -20.89 -50.71 14.99
C GLY A 615 -21.77 -50.17 16.13
N THR A 616 -21.20 -49.84 17.29
CA THR A 616 -21.94 -49.26 18.42
C THR A 616 -22.23 -47.78 18.15
N LYS A 617 -23.48 -47.32 18.36
CA LYS A 617 -23.86 -45.89 18.31
C LYS A 617 -23.90 -45.19 19.67
N SER A 618 -24.06 -45.90 20.78
CA SER A 618 -24.09 -45.27 22.10
C SER A 618 -23.66 -46.23 23.23
N THR A 619 -23.22 -45.65 24.33
CA THR A 619 -22.89 -46.34 25.58
C THR A 619 -23.34 -45.49 26.77
N THR A 620 -23.35 -46.06 27.98
CA THR A 620 -23.75 -45.34 29.20
C THR A 620 -22.67 -45.40 30.27
N VAL A 621 -22.43 -44.26 30.91
CA VAL A 621 -21.63 -44.17 32.13
C VAL A 621 -22.59 -43.97 33.30
N THR A 622 -22.51 -44.86 34.30
CA THR A 622 -23.30 -44.74 35.52
C THR A 622 -22.45 -44.17 36.64
N LEU A 623 -22.89 -43.04 37.17
CA LEU A 623 -22.37 -42.41 38.37
C LEU A 623 -23.32 -42.73 39.54
N ASN A 624 -22.76 -43.06 40.71
CA ASN A 624 -23.54 -43.21 41.94
C ASN A 624 -23.58 -41.85 42.65
N ILE A 625 -24.78 -41.30 42.81
CA ILE A 625 -25.06 -40.12 43.63
C ILE A 625 -25.32 -40.61 45.05
N LEU A 626 -24.90 -39.86 46.05
CA LEU A 626 -25.01 -40.24 47.46
C LEU A 626 -26.30 -39.64 48.06
N GLY A 627 -26.27 -39.09 49.26
CA GLY A 627 -27.51 -38.80 50.01
C GLY A 627 -27.28 -38.21 51.40
N ASP A 628 -27.77 -36.98 51.63
CA ASP A 628 -27.63 -36.19 52.86
C ASP A 628 -29.00 -35.59 53.37
N ARG A 629 -29.03 -34.44 54.08
CA ARG A 629 -30.19 -33.66 54.58
C ARG A 629 -29.87 -32.17 54.83
N ILE A 630 -28.79 -31.62 54.30
CA ILE A 630 -28.48 -30.19 54.36
C ILE A 630 -29.24 -29.51 53.22
N LEU A 631 -29.86 -28.35 53.48
CA LEU A 631 -30.44 -27.53 52.41
C LEU A 631 -29.29 -26.90 51.60
N GLU A 632 -29.13 -27.35 50.37
CA GLU A 632 -28.03 -26.99 49.48
C GLU A 632 -28.57 -26.41 48.16
N GLY A 633 -27.67 -25.98 47.28
CA GLY A 633 -28.07 -25.66 45.91
C GLY A 633 -28.30 -26.94 45.11
N ASN A 634 -29.07 -26.87 44.02
CA ASN A 634 -29.10 -27.95 43.03
C ASN A 634 -27.70 -28.18 42.47
N GLU A 635 -26.98 -29.15 43.02
CA GLU A 635 -25.58 -29.35 42.72
C GLU A 635 -25.34 -29.87 41.31
N THR A 636 -24.09 -29.77 40.86
CA THR A 636 -23.66 -30.31 39.57
C THR A 636 -22.43 -31.19 39.72
N VAL A 637 -22.43 -32.32 39.02
CA VAL A 637 -21.23 -33.13 38.82
C VAL A 637 -20.91 -33.19 37.33
N GLN A 638 -19.69 -32.79 36.98
CA GLN A 638 -19.25 -32.79 35.60
C GLN A 638 -18.53 -34.10 35.27
N LEU A 639 -18.89 -34.67 34.13
CA LEU A 639 -18.25 -35.82 33.54
C LEU A 639 -17.37 -35.35 32.38
N LEU A 640 -16.07 -35.29 32.64
CA LEU A 640 -15.05 -34.95 31.65
C LEU A 640 -14.72 -36.19 30.80
N ILE A 641 -14.79 -36.02 29.48
CA ILE A 641 -14.36 -37.00 28.49
C ILE A 641 -13.06 -36.49 27.85
N SER A 642 -12.01 -37.29 27.96
CA SER A 642 -10.66 -36.99 27.45
C SER A 642 -10.07 -38.18 26.69
N ASP A 643 -8.89 -38.00 26.10
CA ASP A 643 -8.11 -39.07 25.46
C ASP A 643 -8.88 -39.82 24.35
N LEU A 644 -9.75 -39.10 23.63
CA LEU A 644 -10.62 -39.68 22.60
C LEU A 644 -9.81 -40.17 21.39
N LYS A 645 -10.11 -41.40 20.95
CA LYS A 645 -9.55 -42.00 19.72
C LYS A 645 -10.65 -42.76 18.96
N GLY A 646 -10.66 -42.65 17.62
CA GLY A 646 -11.63 -43.30 16.73
C GLY A 646 -12.97 -42.57 16.55
N ALA A 647 -13.07 -41.35 17.08
CA ALA A 647 -14.17 -40.40 16.94
C ALA A 647 -13.62 -38.98 17.19
N GLN A 648 -14.35 -37.95 16.75
CA GLN A 648 -14.01 -36.54 16.99
C GLN A 648 -14.99 -35.90 17.99
N LEU A 649 -14.65 -34.74 18.56
CA LEU A 649 -15.58 -33.94 19.37
C LEU A 649 -16.16 -32.77 18.56
N PRO A 650 -17.31 -32.19 18.98
CA PRO A 650 -17.89 -31.04 18.29
C PRO A 650 -16.90 -29.87 18.24
N GLY A 651 -16.71 -29.29 17.05
CA GLY A 651 -15.78 -28.16 16.85
C GLY A 651 -14.31 -28.49 17.10
N GLY A 652 -13.88 -29.75 16.98
CA GLY A 652 -12.47 -30.14 17.13
C GLY A 652 -11.92 -30.10 18.56
N ALA A 653 -12.78 -29.97 19.57
CA ALA A 653 -12.36 -29.85 20.97
C ALA A 653 -11.50 -31.06 21.43
N SER A 654 -10.55 -30.82 22.33
CA SER A 654 -9.68 -31.87 22.91
C SER A 654 -10.32 -32.61 24.09
N THR A 655 -11.34 -32.02 24.72
CA THR A 655 -12.16 -32.63 25.78
C THR A 655 -13.63 -32.26 25.63
N LEU A 656 -14.52 -33.11 26.14
CA LEU A 656 -15.96 -32.85 26.19
C LEU A 656 -16.47 -33.04 27.62
N THR A 657 -16.94 -31.96 28.22
CA THR A 657 -17.59 -32.01 29.52
C THR A 657 -19.10 -32.14 29.34
N THR A 658 -19.74 -33.02 30.12
CA THR A 658 -21.21 -33.07 30.24
C THR A 658 -21.61 -32.99 31.71
N THR A 659 -22.58 -32.14 32.02
CA THR A 659 -22.98 -31.84 33.40
C THR A 659 -24.23 -32.62 33.76
N GLY A 660 -24.20 -33.31 34.89
CA GLY A 660 -25.39 -33.87 35.52
C GLY A 660 -25.76 -33.10 36.78
N THR A 661 -27.04 -32.80 36.95
CA THR A 661 -27.57 -32.06 38.10
C THR A 661 -28.10 -33.01 39.18
N ILE A 662 -27.68 -32.78 40.41
CA ILE A 662 -28.27 -33.32 41.63
C ILE A 662 -29.31 -32.28 42.11
N ILE A 663 -30.44 -32.71 42.68
CA ILE A 663 -31.53 -31.79 43.10
C ILE A 663 -31.84 -31.96 44.60
N ASP A 664 -32.01 -30.82 45.27
CA ASP A 664 -32.39 -30.62 46.69
C ASP A 664 -33.78 -29.91 46.80
N ASP A 665 -34.49 -29.85 47.96
CA ASP A 665 -35.98 -29.77 47.96
C ASP A 665 -36.84 -28.81 48.91
N ASP A 666 -36.91 -27.45 48.72
CA ASP A 666 -38.07 -26.52 49.09
C ASP A 666 -38.08 -25.05 48.48
N ALA A 667 -39.21 -24.25 48.45
CA ALA A 667 -39.33 -22.80 47.98
C ALA A 667 -40.70 -22.01 48.22
N ILE A 668 -40.74 -20.68 48.54
CA ILE A 668 -41.85 -20.04 49.34
C ILE A 668 -42.59 -18.61 49.09
N ASP A 669 -42.82 -18.00 47.89
CA ASP A 669 -43.95 -17.02 47.49
C ASP A 669 -44.02 -15.43 47.12
N PRO A 670 -43.14 -14.36 47.20
CA PRO A 670 -43.58 -12.99 47.60
C PRO A 670 -44.33 -12.07 46.60
N VAL A 671 -43.62 -11.17 45.88
CA VAL A 671 -44.07 -9.86 45.30
C VAL A 671 -45.55 -9.71 44.91
N PHE A 672 -46.09 -10.28 43.83
CA PHE A 672 -46.01 -11.69 43.48
C PHE A 672 -44.78 -12.12 42.66
N THR A 673 -43.82 -12.71 43.36
CA THR A 673 -42.72 -13.61 42.91
C THR A 673 -42.92 -14.96 43.64
N LEU A 674 -41.96 -15.91 43.66
CA LEU A 674 -42.21 -17.29 44.13
C LEU A 674 -41.40 -17.85 45.35
N GLU A 675 -40.65 -17.02 46.12
CA GLU A 675 -39.92 -17.31 47.41
C GLU A 675 -40.39 -16.71 48.82
N ALA A 676 -41.34 -15.77 49.00
CA ALA A 676 -41.86 -15.33 50.32
C ALA A 676 -43.33 -14.76 50.44
N TYR A 677 -44.38 -15.54 50.18
CA TYR A 677 -45.82 -15.34 50.51
C TYR A 677 -46.37 -16.64 51.12
N ARG A 678 -45.94 -17.81 50.66
CA ARG A 678 -46.00 -19.07 51.41
C ARG A 678 -45.35 -18.81 52.78
N ILE A 679 -44.34 -17.93 52.89
CA ILE A 679 -43.88 -17.29 54.15
C ILE A 679 -44.96 -16.42 54.82
N LEU A 680 -45.44 -15.37 54.15
CA LEU A 680 -46.29 -14.35 54.80
C LEU A 680 -47.70 -14.88 55.15
N ASN A 681 -48.11 -16.00 54.53
CA ASN A 681 -49.40 -16.68 54.57
C ASN A 681 -49.23 -18.21 54.69
N PRO A 682 -48.79 -18.75 55.85
CA PRO A 682 -48.42 -20.18 55.98
C PRO A 682 -49.56 -21.18 55.74
N ASP A 683 -50.82 -20.75 55.79
CA ASP A 683 -51.98 -21.57 55.44
C ASP A 683 -52.10 -21.83 53.94
N VAL A 684 -51.52 -20.98 53.09
CA VAL A 684 -51.45 -21.18 51.64
C VAL A 684 -50.33 -22.17 51.30
N ALA A 685 -49.16 -22.04 51.93
CA ALA A 685 -48.08 -23.03 51.86
C ALA A 685 -48.58 -24.44 52.22
N ALA A 686 -49.30 -24.56 53.35
CA ALA A 686 -49.86 -25.82 53.82
C ALA A 686 -51.00 -26.38 52.94
N ALA A 687 -51.54 -25.59 52.00
CA ALA A 687 -52.64 -25.99 51.12
C ALA A 687 -52.19 -26.39 49.70
N PHE A 688 -51.14 -25.76 49.17
CA PHE A 688 -50.69 -25.96 47.78
C PHE A 688 -49.23 -26.43 47.66
N GLY A 689 -48.41 -26.29 48.71
CA GLY A 689 -46.97 -26.57 48.66
C GLY A 689 -46.31 -25.79 47.52
N ASN A 690 -45.39 -26.47 46.83
CA ASN A 690 -44.56 -25.86 45.79
C ASN A 690 -45.22 -25.97 44.39
N ASP A 691 -46.56 -26.12 44.31
CA ASP A 691 -47.30 -25.94 43.06
C ASP A 691 -47.43 -24.43 42.76
N ASP A 692 -46.39 -23.90 42.12
CA ASP A 692 -46.26 -22.51 41.68
C ASP A 692 -47.51 -22.04 40.92
N ALA A 693 -47.95 -22.83 39.95
CA ALA A 693 -49.07 -22.50 39.09
C ALA A 693 -50.42 -22.54 39.84
N ALA A 694 -50.56 -23.29 40.93
CA ALA A 694 -51.71 -23.23 41.84
C ALA A 694 -51.60 -22.08 42.84
N THR A 695 -50.39 -21.73 43.29
CA THR A 695 -50.17 -20.69 44.31
C THR A 695 -50.39 -19.29 43.73
N ILE A 696 -49.87 -19.01 42.52
CA ILE A 696 -50.24 -17.85 41.69
C ILE A 696 -51.78 -17.75 41.55
N ARG A 697 -52.43 -18.88 41.27
CA ARG A 697 -53.87 -18.96 41.00
C ARG A 697 -54.71 -18.77 42.25
N HIS A 698 -54.19 -19.13 43.43
CA HIS A 698 -54.77 -18.79 44.72
C HIS A 698 -54.67 -17.27 44.98
N TYR A 699 -53.53 -16.65 44.70
CA TYR A 699 -53.36 -15.19 44.83
C TYR A 699 -54.31 -14.41 43.90
N ILE A 700 -54.40 -14.78 42.62
CA ILE A 700 -55.31 -14.18 41.62
C ILE A 700 -56.78 -14.28 42.07
N ASN A 701 -57.24 -15.47 42.49
CA ASN A 701 -58.66 -15.71 42.76
C ASN A 701 -59.11 -15.29 44.16
N TYR A 702 -58.21 -15.33 45.15
CA TYR A 702 -58.56 -15.13 46.57
C TYR A 702 -57.60 -14.18 47.27
N GLY A 703 -56.29 -14.46 47.24
CA GLY A 703 -55.31 -13.78 48.09
C GLY A 703 -55.29 -12.25 47.98
N ARG A 704 -55.36 -11.74 46.75
CA ARG A 704 -55.42 -10.29 46.48
C ARG A 704 -56.70 -9.63 47.00
N ALA A 705 -57.82 -10.35 47.00
CA ALA A 705 -59.11 -9.85 47.50
C ALA A 705 -59.23 -9.98 49.04
N GLU A 706 -58.55 -10.95 49.63
CA GLU A 706 -58.41 -11.10 51.09
C GLU A 706 -57.42 -10.09 51.70
N GLY A 707 -56.69 -9.33 50.87
CA GLY A 707 -55.70 -8.37 51.34
C GLY A 707 -54.48 -9.03 52.00
N ARG A 708 -54.18 -10.28 51.61
CA ARG A 708 -53.02 -11.01 52.11
C ARG A 708 -51.74 -10.29 51.69
N PRO A 709 -50.78 -10.09 52.61
CA PRO A 709 -49.49 -9.49 52.25
C PRO A 709 -48.77 -10.43 51.28
N SER A 710 -48.36 -9.90 50.13
CA SER A 710 -47.54 -10.61 49.14
C SER A 710 -46.13 -10.05 49.04
N ASP A 711 -45.96 -8.75 49.17
CA ASP A 711 -44.66 -8.09 49.12
C ASP A 711 -43.99 -7.91 50.50
N GLY A 712 -42.68 -7.60 50.47
CA GLY A 712 -41.95 -7.07 51.62
C GLY A 712 -41.05 -8.05 52.39
N PHE A 713 -40.75 -9.23 51.85
CA PHE A 713 -39.64 -10.08 52.30
C PHE A 713 -38.99 -10.77 51.12
N ASP A 714 -37.67 -10.81 51.11
CA ASP A 714 -36.84 -11.67 50.29
C ASP A 714 -35.86 -12.39 51.22
N LEU A 715 -35.73 -13.71 51.07
CA LEU A 715 -34.84 -14.54 51.89
C LEU A 715 -33.38 -14.11 51.72
N GLU A 716 -32.99 -13.80 50.48
CA GLU A 716 -31.65 -13.45 50.07
C GLU A 716 -31.23 -12.09 50.67
N SER A 717 -32.04 -11.06 50.45
CA SER A 717 -31.94 -9.75 51.11
C SER A 717 -31.97 -9.85 52.64
N TYR A 718 -32.84 -10.67 53.23
CA TYR A 718 -32.96 -10.76 54.69
C TYR A 718 -31.73 -11.38 55.33
N ALA A 719 -31.08 -12.34 54.69
CA ALA A 719 -29.76 -12.82 55.08
C ALA A 719 -28.70 -11.72 54.88
N ALA A 720 -28.60 -11.15 53.67
CA ALA A 720 -27.57 -10.17 53.30
C ALA A 720 -27.55 -8.89 54.14
N LEU A 721 -28.73 -8.39 54.52
CA LEU A 721 -28.89 -7.14 55.26
C LEU A 721 -28.95 -7.35 56.77
N ASN A 722 -28.86 -8.60 57.26
CA ASN A 722 -28.72 -8.95 58.67
C ASN A 722 -27.53 -9.89 58.88
N PRO A 723 -26.29 -9.37 58.94
CA PRO A 723 -25.08 -10.17 59.09
C PRO A 723 -25.11 -11.17 60.24
N ASP A 724 -25.78 -10.86 61.36
CA ASP A 724 -25.92 -11.77 62.50
C ASP A 724 -26.87 -12.95 62.23
N LEU A 725 -27.82 -12.80 61.31
CA LEU A 725 -28.71 -13.89 60.88
C LEU A 725 -28.05 -14.77 59.83
N PHE A 726 -27.38 -14.18 58.82
CA PHE A 726 -26.60 -14.95 57.83
C PHE A 726 -25.48 -15.78 58.51
N ASN A 727 -24.75 -15.19 59.46
CA ASN A 727 -23.74 -15.92 60.25
C ASN A 727 -24.31 -16.97 61.23
N ALA A 728 -25.64 -16.99 61.45
CA ALA A 728 -26.30 -17.94 62.37
C ALA A 728 -27.13 -19.03 61.66
N PHE A 729 -27.66 -18.74 60.46
CA PHE A 729 -28.64 -19.56 59.75
C PHE A 729 -28.33 -19.77 58.26
N GLY A 730 -27.30 -19.12 57.68
CA GLY A 730 -27.01 -19.23 56.25
C GLY A 730 -28.20 -18.77 55.39
N PHE A 731 -28.72 -19.68 54.56
CA PHE A 731 -30.00 -19.53 53.83
C PHE A 731 -31.02 -20.61 54.22
N ASP A 732 -30.98 -21.14 55.45
CA ASP A 732 -32.03 -22.04 55.97
C ASP A 732 -33.39 -21.34 55.88
N SER A 733 -34.14 -21.66 54.82
CA SER A 733 -35.35 -20.93 54.40
C SER A 733 -36.42 -21.05 55.48
N ALA A 734 -36.57 -22.26 56.04
CA ALA A 734 -37.48 -22.55 57.14
C ALA A 734 -37.08 -21.80 58.44
N ALA A 735 -35.81 -21.75 58.82
CA ALA A 735 -35.36 -21.08 60.04
C ALA A 735 -35.42 -19.55 59.92
N LEU A 736 -34.95 -18.99 58.81
CA LEU A 736 -35.01 -17.55 58.53
C LEU A 736 -36.46 -17.06 58.44
N SER A 737 -37.33 -17.82 57.76
CA SER A 737 -38.77 -17.56 57.67
C SER A 737 -39.43 -17.59 59.05
N ASN A 738 -39.21 -18.65 59.84
CA ASN A 738 -39.75 -18.76 61.21
C ASN A 738 -39.25 -17.62 62.11
N HIS A 739 -37.97 -17.25 61.98
CA HIS A 739 -37.38 -16.11 62.68
C HIS A 739 -38.01 -14.77 62.28
N TYR A 740 -38.23 -14.51 60.99
CA TYR A 740 -38.88 -13.29 60.50
C TYR A 740 -40.35 -13.19 60.92
N GLN A 741 -41.13 -14.27 60.72
CA GLN A 741 -42.53 -14.36 61.11
C GLN A 741 -42.73 -14.10 62.61
N ARG A 742 -41.80 -14.58 63.45
CA ARG A 742 -41.93 -14.61 64.91
C ARG A 742 -41.25 -13.45 65.65
N PHE A 743 -40.16 -12.91 65.10
CA PHE A 743 -39.34 -11.88 65.75
C PHE A 743 -39.00 -10.72 64.80
N GLY A 744 -38.43 -11.01 63.62
CA GLY A 744 -37.86 -10.01 62.71
C GLY A 744 -38.79 -8.84 62.34
N ARG A 745 -40.07 -9.12 62.07
CA ARG A 745 -41.11 -8.12 61.82
C ARG A 745 -41.31 -7.11 62.97
N THR A 746 -41.07 -7.52 64.22
CA THR A 746 -41.16 -6.65 65.41
C THR A 746 -39.86 -5.90 65.67
N GLU A 747 -38.72 -6.48 65.28
CA GLU A 747 -37.38 -5.86 65.38
C GLU A 747 -37.10 -4.83 64.27
N GLN A 748 -37.99 -4.73 63.27
CA GLN A 748 -37.86 -3.84 62.09
C GLN A 748 -36.57 -4.08 61.28
N ARG A 749 -36.13 -5.34 61.22
CA ARG A 749 -34.95 -5.75 60.46
C ARG A 749 -35.17 -5.58 58.94
N PRO A 750 -34.18 -5.04 58.20
CA PRO A 750 -34.28 -4.89 56.75
C PRO A 750 -34.43 -6.26 56.08
N SER A 751 -35.35 -6.36 55.12
CA SER A 751 -35.78 -7.64 54.51
C SER A 751 -35.90 -7.58 52.98
N ILE A 752 -35.47 -6.47 52.37
CA ILE A 752 -35.43 -6.21 50.92
C ILE A 752 -34.27 -5.26 50.62
N GLY A 753 -33.63 -5.39 49.45
CA GLY A 753 -32.69 -4.39 48.93
C GLY A 753 -31.29 -4.91 48.56
N PHE A 754 -31.11 -6.21 48.40
CA PHE A 754 -29.90 -6.82 47.83
C PHE A 754 -30.29 -7.93 46.85
N ASP A 755 -29.53 -8.08 45.77
CA ASP A 755 -29.70 -9.12 44.74
C ASP A 755 -28.30 -9.57 44.29
N ALA A 756 -27.98 -10.86 44.42
CA ALA A 756 -26.66 -11.38 44.05
C ALA A 756 -26.41 -11.39 42.54
N GLU A 757 -27.43 -11.62 41.71
CA GLU A 757 -27.27 -11.65 40.25
C GLU A 757 -27.03 -10.24 39.73
N ALA A 758 -27.76 -9.24 40.25
CA ALA A 758 -27.47 -7.83 40.02
C ALA A 758 -26.09 -7.44 40.58
N TYR A 759 -25.71 -7.90 41.78
CA TYR A 759 -24.42 -7.61 42.39
C TYR A 759 -23.25 -8.13 41.54
N ALA A 760 -23.34 -9.37 41.04
CA ALA A 760 -22.36 -9.95 40.14
C ALA A 760 -22.36 -9.25 38.76
N ALA A 761 -23.53 -9.08 38.14
CA ALA A 761 -23.66 -8.43 36.83
C ALA A 761 -23.13 -7.00 36.80
N LEU A 762 -23.23 -6.27 37.92
CA LEU A 762 -22.73 -4.91 38.07
C LEU A 762 -21.25 -4.83 38.49
N ASN A 763 -20.71 -5.88 39.13
CA ASN A 763 -19.31 -5.97 39.56
C ASN A 763 -18.62 -7.17 38.85
N PRO A 764 -18.04 -7.00 37.64
CA PRO A 764 -17.52 -8.11 36.84
C PRO A 764 -16.39 -8.90 37.51
N ASP A 765 -15.63 -8.28 38.42
CA ASP A 765 -14.65 -8.97 39.26
C ASP A 765 -15.30 -10.00 40.19
N LEU A 766 -16.52 -9.72 40.68
CA LEU A 766 -17.29 -10.62 41.53
C LEU A 766 -18.02 -11.69 40.72
N PHE A 767 -18.53 -11.39 39.53
CA PHE A 767 -19.03 -12.43 38.61
C PHE A 767 -17.91 -13.38 38.17
N ASN A 768 -16.70 -12.88 37.91
CA ASN A 768 -15.56 -13.73 37.55
C ASN A 768 -14.99 -14.52 38.75
N ALA A 769 -15.14 -14.02 39.98
CA ALA A 769 -14.65 -14.70 41.20
C ALA A 769 -15.66 -15.66 41.83
N PHE A 770 -16.96 -15.39 41.70
CA PHE A 770 -18.05 -16.08 42.40
C PHE A 770 -19.21 -16.52 41.49
N GLY A 771 -19.19 -16.19 40.20
CA GLY A 771 -20.28 -16.51 39.27
C GLY A 771 -21.60 -15.89 39.71
N LEU A 772 -22.59 -16.76 39.94
CA LEU A 772 -23.87 -16.43 40.58
C LEU A 772 -24.04 -17.18 41.92
N ASP A 773 -22.94 -17.55 42.60
CA ASP A 773 -22.99 -18.08 43.97
C ASP A 773 -23.49 -16.99 44.92
N LYS A 774 -24.80 -17.01 45.15
CA LYS A 774 -25.51 -16.10 46.04
C LYS A 774 -24.92 -16.08 47.45
N ALA A 775 -24.36 -17.20 47.92
CA ALA A 775 -23.74 -17.29 49.24
C ALA A 775 -22.34 -16.66 49.30
N ALA A 776 -21.50 -16.83 48.28
CA ALA A 776 -20.22 -16.13 48.20
C ALA A 776 -20.41 -14.63 47.96
N LEU A 777 -21.34 -14.25 47.08
CA LEU A 777 -21.69 -12.87 46.75
C LEU A 777 -22.25 -12.12 47.97
N ILE A 778 -23.16 -12.73 48.73
CA ILE A 778 -23.65 -12.17 50.00
C ILE A 778 -22.57 -12.12 51.07
N ARG A 779 -21.76 -13.17 51.21
CA ARG A 779 -20.64 -13.16 52.17
C ARG A 779 -19.63 -12.06 51.83
N HIS A 780 -19.35 -11.81 50.56
CA HIS A 780 -18.53 -10.69 50.10
C HIS A 780 -19.17 -9.34 50.43
N TYR A 781 -20.47 -9.16 50.14
CA TYR A 781 -21.20 -7.93 50.46
C TYR A 781 -21.22 -7.63 51.96
N VAL A 782 -21.55 -8.63 52.79
CA VAL A 782 -21.60 -8.55 54.26
C VAL A 782 -20.23 -8.24 54.88
N THR A 783 -19.13 -8.74 54.30
CA THR A 783 -17.79 -8.57 54.90
C THR A 783 -17.01 -7.38 54.37
N ASN A 784 -17.17 -7.02 53.08
CA ASN A 784 -16.42 -5.94 52.43
C ASN A 784 -17.33 -5.01 51.61
N GLY A 785 -18.23 -5.55 50.79
CA GLY A 785 -18.98 -4.78 49.79
C GLY A 785 -19.85 -3.65 50.34
N GLN A 786 -20.41 -3.80 51.55
CA GLN A 786 -21.13 -2.74 52.27
C GLN A 786 -20.23 -1.55 52.63
N ALA A 787 -18.96 -1.80 52.97
CA ALA A 787 -17.98 -0.76 53.28
C ALA A 787 -17.33 -0.17 52.03
N GLU A 788 -17.22 -0.95 50.95
CA GLU A 788 -16.73 -0.52 49.63
C GLU A 788 -17.76 0.30 48.83
N GLY A 789 -19.04 0.30 49.22
CA GLY A 789 -20.09 1.06 48.55
C GLY A 789 -20.46 0.54 47.16
N ARG A 790 -20.16 -0.73 46.86
CA ARG A 790 -20.43 -1.37 45.57
C ARG A 790 -21.95 -1.40 45.25
N PRO A 791 -22.36 -1.23 43.98
CA PRO A 791 -23.77 -1.27 43.58
C PRO A 791 -24.33 -2.70 43.67
N ILE A 792 -25.56 -2.84 44.20
CA ILE A 792 -26.22 -4.11 44.56
C ILE A 792 -27.59 -4.35 43.87
N LEU A 793 -28.00 -3.44 42.99
CA LEU A 793 -29.28 -3.45 42.26
C LEU A 793 -29.08 -2.73 40.92
N GLY A 794 -29.76 -3.17 39.85
CA GLY A 794 -29.77 -2.48 38.55
C GLY A 794 -29.63 -3.35 37.29
N PHE A 795 -29.63 -4.67 37.45
CA PHE A 795 -29.68 -5.64 36.36
C PHE A 795 -30.65 -6.77 36.75
N ASP A 796 -31.45 -7.25 35.80
CA ASP A 796 -32.47 -8.29 35.99
C ASP A 796 -32.48 -9.19 34.74
N VAL A 797 -32.42 -10.51 34.91
CA VAL A 797 -32.16 -11.48 33.82
C VAL A 797 -33.39 -11.60 32.91
N GLU A 798 -34.56 -11.81 33.50
CA GLU A 798 -35.85 -11.88 32.84
C GLU A 798 -36.13 -10.60 32.04
N SER A 799 -35.88 -9.42 32.61
CA SER A 799 -35.93 -8.13 31.92
C SER A 799 -34.95 -8.08 30.75
N TYR A 800 -33.68 -8.42 30.96
CA TYR A 800 -32.65 -8.32 29.93
C TYR A 800 -32.97 -9.23 28.73
N ALA A 801 -33.48 -10.44 28.98
CA ALA A 801 -33.98 -11.33 27.94
C ALA A 801 -35.28 -10.81 27.29
N ALA A 802 -36.27 -10.39 28.09
CA ALA A 802 -37.55 -9.89 27.59
C ALA A 802 -37.41 -8.62 26.73
N MET A 803 -36.45 -7.76 27.04
CA MET A 803 -36.21 -6.54 26.26
C MET A 803 -35.48 -6.81 24.94
N ASN A 804 -34.56 -7.80 24.91
CA ASN A 804 -33.65 -8.08 23.79
C ASN A 804 -33.95 -9.47 23.17
N PRO A 805 -34.83 -9.56 22.14
CA PRO A 805 -35.34 -10.85 21.64
C PRO A 805 -34.28 -11.72 20.96
N ASP A 806 -33.23 -11.10 20.40
CA ASP A 806 -32.07 -11.79 19.85
C ASP A 806 -31.33 -12.60 20.92
N LEU A 807 -31.09 -11.99 22.09
CA LEU A 807 -30.42 -12.64 23.22
C LEU A 807 -31.30 -13.74 23.85
N PHE A 808 -32.61 -13.53 23.95
CA PHE A 808 -33.54 -14.57 24.41
C PHE A 808 -33.66 -15.74 23.42
N ASN A 809 -33.64 -15.48 22.11
CA ASN A 809 -33.62 -16.55 21.10
C ASN A 809 -32.31 -17.35 21.14
N ALA A 810 -31.18 -16.72 21.46
CA ALA A 810 -29.86 -17.36 21.54
C ALA A 810 -29.60 -18.08 22.88
N PHE A 811 -30.02 -17.51 24.00
CA PHE A 811 -29.64 -17.93 25.36
C PHE A 811 -30.82 -18.29 26.28
N GLY A 812 -32.07 -18.08 25.85
CA GLY A 812 -33.25 -18.30 26.67
C GLY A 812 -33.26 -17.40 27.91
N LEU A 813 -33.38 -18.01 29.08
CA LEU A 813 -33.28 -17.38 30.40
C LEU A 813 -32.04 -17.87 31.16
N ASN A 814 -30.94 -18.14 30.46
CA ASN A 814 -29.68 -18.52 31.10
C ASN A 814 -29.02 -17.29 31.73
N SER A 815 -29.24 -17.06 33.03
CA SER A 815 -28.69 -15.94 33.80
C SER A 815 -27.20 -15.72 33.54
N ALA A 816 -26.38 -16.79 33.63
CA ALA A 816 -24.94 -16.66 33.47
C ALA A 816 -24.53 -16.26 32.05
N ALA A 817 -25.20 -16.78 31.01
CA ALA A 817 -24.93 -16.40 29.62
C ALA A 817 -25.36 -14.94 29.34
N LEU A 818 -26.53 -14.55 29.84
CA LEU A 818 -27.10 -13.20 29.69
C LEU A 818 -26.29 -12.14 30.45
N ILE A 819 -25.83 -12.46 31.67
CA ILE A 819 -24.95 -11.60 32.48
C ILE A 819 -23.56 -11.50 31.85
N ASN A 820 -22.99 -12.60 31.37
CA ASN A 820 -21.71 -12.58 30.65
C ASN A 820 -21.80 -11.77 29.35
N HIS A 821 -22.91 -11.87 28.60
CA HIS A 821 -23.17 -11.00 27.45
C HIS A 821 -23.26 -9.52 27.87
N TYR A 822 -23.98 -9.22 28.94
CA TYR A 822 -24.11 -7.84 29.44
C TYR A 822 -22.76 -7.24 29.86
N ILE A 823 -21.94 -8.00 30.59
CA ILE A 823 -20.61 -7.60 31.05
C ILE A 823 -19.69 -7.25 29.88
N ASN A 824 -19.61 -8.11 28.86
CA ASN A 824 -18.64 -7.95 27.77
C ASN A 824 -19.14 -7.03 26.64
N PHE A 825 -20.44 -7.02 26.35
CA PHE A 825 -21.01 -6.31 25.18
C PHE A 825 -22.17 -5.37 25.56
N GLY A 826 -23.17 -5.88 26.29
CA GLY A 826 -24.44 -5.18 26.51
C GLY A 826 -24.33 -3.81 27.21
N ARG A 827 -23.32 -3.64 28.07
CA ARG A 827 -22.96 -2.35 28.69
C ARG A 827 -22.53 -1.30 27.67
N ALA A 828 -21.71 -1.67 26.68
CA ALA A 828 -21.22 -0.77 25.64
C ALA A 828 -22.32 -0.45 24.63
N GLU A 829 -23.14 -1.44 24.29
CA GLU A 829 -24.32 -1.32 23.42
C GLU A 829 -25.50 -0.56 24.07
N LYS A 830 -25.46 -0.34 25.40
CA LYS A 830 -26.50 0.35 26.19
C LYS A 830 -27.89 -0.33 26.14
N ARG A 831 -27.92 -1.65 26.07
CA ARG A 831 -29.17 -2.45 26.09
C ARG A 831 -29.90 -2.29 27.42
N GLU A 832 -31.23 -2.33 27.40
CA GLU A 832 -32.07 -2.18 28.61
C GLU A 832 -32.03 -3.44 29.48
N THR A 833 -31.81 -3.26 30.80
CA THR A 833 -31.53 -4.32 31.79
C THR A 833 -32.60 -4.51 32.86
N THR A 834 -33.67 -3.70 32.83
CA THR A 834 -34.76 -3.71 33.81
C THR A 834 -36.05 -3.29 33.12
N GLY A 835 -37.19 -3.90 33.48
CA GLY A 835 -38.51 -3.47 32.98
C GLY A 835 -39.54 -4.58 32.74
N PHE A 836 -39.29 -5.83 33.13
CA PHE A 836 -40.25 -6.92 33.01
C PHE A 836 -40.03 -7.96 34.12
N ASP A 837 -41.10 -8.30 34.85
CA ASP A 837 -41.11 -9.34 35.89
C ASP A 837 -42.16 -10.41 35.51
N VAL A 838 -41.77 -11.70 35.53
CA VAL A 838 -42.53 -12.75 34.84
C VAL A 838 -43.66 -13.35 35.68
N GLU A 839 -43.46 -13.54 36.98
CA GLU A 839 -44.51 -13.86 37.95
C GLU A 839 -45.55 -12.74 38.02
N THR A 840 -45.12 -11.48 38.06
CA THR A 840 -46.01 -10.31 38.06
C THR A 840 -46.75 -10.19 36.73
N TYR A 841 -46.10 -10.46 35.59
CA TYR A 841 -46.78 -10.49 34.29
C TYR A 841 -47.90 -11.55 34.26
N ALA A 842 -47.64 -12.76 34.79
CA ALA A 842 -48.65 -13.80 34.94
C ALA A 842 -49.79 -13.42 35.91
N ALA A 843 -49.45 -12.82 37.06
CA ALA A 843 -50.41 -12.41 38.09
C ALA A 843 -51.29 -11.21 37.68
N LEU A 844 -50.79 -10.33 36.81
CA LEU A 844 -51.52 -9.16 36.30
C LEU A 844 -52.31 -9.43 35.01
N ASN A 845 -51.96 -10.45 34.24
CA ASN A 845 -52.61 -10.83 32.97
C ASN A 845 -53.26 -12.23 33.08
N PRO A 846 -54.34 -12.39 33.86
CA PRO A 846 -54.92 -13.71 34.17
C PRO A 846 -55.47 -14.45 32.94
N ASP A 847 -55.79 -13.74 31.86
CA ASP A 847 -56.19 -14.34 30.57
C ASP A 847 -55.02 -15.08 29.88
N LEU A 848 -53.77 -14.66 30.13
CA LEU A 848 -52.58 -15.39 29.69
C LEU A 848 -52.32 -16.60 30.58
N MET A 849 -52.55 -16.49 31.90
CA MET A 849 -52.39 -17.60 32.85
C MET A 849 -53.33 -18.78 32.55
N ASP A 850 -54.56 -18.51 32.08
CA ASP A 850 -55.51 -19.55 31.65
C ASP A 850 -55.13 -20.24 30.30
N VAL A 851 -54.27 -19.62 29.49
CA VAL A 851 -53.91 -20.09 28.13
C VAL A 851 -52.51 -20.68 28.04
N LEU A 852 -51.54 -20.06 28.71
CA LEU A 852 -50.10 -20.41 28.69
C LEU A 852 -49.66 -21.11 29.98
N GLY A 853 -50.42 -20.97 31.07
CA GLY A 853 -50.00 -21.38 32.42
C GLY A 853 -48.85 -20.51 32.95
N TYR A 854 -48.27 -20.93 34.08
CA TYR A 854 -47.02 -20.34 34.53
C TYR A 854 -45.85 -21.02 33.81
N ASN A 855 -45.40 -20.39 32.73
CA ASN A 855 -44.29 -20.82 31.89
C ASN A 855 -43.49 -19.57 31.50
N PRO A 856 -42.39 -19.26 32.20
CA PRO A 856 -41.63 -18.02 32.00
C PRO A 856 -41.22 -17.79 30.56
N THR A 857 -40.67 -18.81 29.88
CA THR A 857 -40.26 -18.74 28.48
C THR A 857 -41.44 -18.41 27.55
N ALA A 858 -42.61 -19.01 27.75
CA ALA A 858 -43.79 -18.73 26.93
C ALA A 858 -44.37 -17.33 27.20
N LEU A 859 -44.33 -16.87 28.46
CA LEU A 859 -44.81 -15.54 28.87
C LEU A 859 -43.89 -14.42 28.36
N ILE A 860 -42.57 -14.62 28.40
CA ILE A 860 -41.56 -13.69 27.85
C ILE A 860 -41.63 -13.64 26.32
N ALA A 861 -41.74 -14.79 25.65
CA ALA A 861 -41.97 -14.82 24.20
C ALA A 861 -43.29 -14.10 23.83
N HIS A 862 -44.37 -14.32 24.58
CA HIS A 862 -45.63 -13.59 24.38
C HIS A 862 -45.43 -12.08 24.53
N TYR A 863 -44.76 -11.62 25.58
CA TYR A 863 -44.48 -10.21 25.81
C TYR A 863 -43.64 -9.59 24.68
N GLN A 864 -42.58 -10.27 24.24
CA GLN A 864 -41.69 -9.84 23.17
C GLN A 864 -42.43 -9.61 21.85
N TYR A 865 -43.20 -10.61 21.40
CA TYR A 865 -43.77 -10.65 20.04
C TYR A 865 -45.21 -10.12 19.93
N ALA A 866 -45.95 -9.99 21.05
CA ALA A 866 -47.33 -9.48 21.07
C ALA A 866 -47.60 -8.51 22.23
N GLY A 867 -47.29 -8.90 23.48
CA GLY A 867 -47.72 -8.19 24.69
C GLY A 867 -47.25 -6.73 24.79
N ARG A 868 -46.07 -6.39 24.26
CA ARG A 868 -45.60 -5.00 24.13
C ARG A 868 -46.47 -4.18 23.16
N ALA A 869 -46.82 -4.72 22.00
CA ALA A 869 -47.68 -4.05 21.03
C ALA A 869 -49.14 -3.94 21.48
N GLU A 870 -49.60 -4.89 22.31
CA GLU A 870 -50.91 -4.84 22.97
C GLU A 870 -50.97 -3.88 24.18
N GLY A 871 -49.81 -3.39 24.66
CA GLY A 871 -49.74 -2.46 25.81
C GLY A 871 -50.06 -3.12 27.16
N ARG A 872 -49.78 -4.41 27.32
CA ARG A 872 -50.07 -5.16 28.55
C ARG A 872 -49.13 -4.76 29.71
N PRO A 873 -49.64 -4.64 30.97
CA PRO A 873 -48.82 -4.28 32.12
C PRO A 873 -47.89 -5.43 32.55
N ALA A 874 -46.64 -5.10 32.90
CA ALA A 874 -45.58 -6.08 33.20
C ALA A 874 -44.55 -5.60 34.27
N PHE A 875 -44.98 -4.74 35.20
CA PHE A 875 -44.11 -4.05 36.17
C PHE A 875 -44.62 -4.28 37.62
N ALA A 876 -43.84 -4.09 38.69
CA ALA A 876 -42.68 -3.20 38.79
C ALA A 876 -41.75 -3.49 39.98
N LEU A 877 -40.51 -2.98 39.89
CA LEU A 877 -39.86 -2.31 41.02
C LEU A 877 -39.53 -0.85 40.64
N SER A 878 -39.26 -0.01 41.66
CA SER A 878 -39.19 1.46 41.51
C SER A 878 -37.82 2.03 41.84
N THR A 879 -37.44 3.12 41.16
CA THR A 879 -36.14 3.79 41.36
C THR A 879 -35.99 4.37 42.77
N ALA A 880 -35.17 3.73 43.59
CA ALA A 880 -34.82 4.21 44.93
C ALA A 880 -33.78 5.35 44.87
N SER A 881 -34.23 6.56 44.55
CA SER A 881 -33.37 7.75 44.52
C SER A 881 -32.87 8.17 45.90
N GLY A 882 -31.55 8.05 46.11
CA GLY A 882 -30.80 8.99 46.94
C GLY A 882 -30.36 8.53 48.33
N MET A 883 -29.15 7.97 48.41
CA MET A 883 -28.10 8.45 49.32
C MET A 883 -26.71 8.00 48.82
N MET A 884 -25.65 8.68 49.27
CA MET A 884 -24.24 8.50 48.89
C MET A 884 -23.90 8.83 47.42
N ALA A 885 -23.46 10.07 47.22
CA ALA A 885 -22.72 10.50 46.04
C ALA A 885 -21.26 10.85 46.45
N GLU A 886 -20.42 11.10 45.45
CA GLU A 886 -18.99 11.48 45.52
C GLU A 886 -17.98 10.37 45.86
N HIS A 887 -17.17 10.00 44.84
CA HIS A 887 -15.71 9.84 44.82
C HIS A 887 -15.33 9.19 43.45
N SER A 888 -14.89 9.93 42.42
CA SER A 888 -13.49 10.35 42.14
C SER A 888 -12.56 9.16 41.87
N LEU A 889 -11.75 9.04 40.80
CA LEU A 889 -11.18 9.95 39.78
C LEU A 889 -11.18 9.24 38.38
N GLY A 890 -10.68 9.76 37.24
CA GLY A 890 -9.98 11.01 36.87
C GLY A 890 -9.58 11.02 35.39
N LEU A 891 -9.16 12.17 34.86
CA LEU A 891 -8.86 12.41 33.43
C LEU A 891 -7.36 12.72 33.21
N LEU A 892 -6.75 12.18 32.14
CA LEU A 892 -5.63 12.67 31.28
C LEU A 892 -4.95 11.46 30.57
N GLY A 893 -4.31 11.60 29.40
CA GLY A 893 -4.03 12.81 28.61
C GLY A 893 -3.72 12.50 27.13
N MET A 894 -3.51 13.55 26.34
CA MET A 894 -3.41 13.55 24.87
C MET A 894 -1.98 13.47 24.35
N VAL A 895 -1.82 13.08 23.08
CA VAL A 895 -0.83 13.66 22.14
C VAL A 895 -1.53 13.96 20.80
N GLU A 896 -1.05 15.01 20.16
CA GLU A 896 -1.24 15.57 18.80
C GLU A 896 -1.48 14.56 17.64
N ASP A 897 -1.94 15.00 16.44
CA ASP A 897 -1.59 16.26 15.76
C ASP A 897 -2.71 16.97 14.96
N LEU A 898 -2.37 18.17 14.44
CA LEU A 898 -3.19 19.03 13.58
C LEU A 898 -2.42 19.42 12.30
N GLY A 899 -2.80 18.79 11.18
CA GLY A 899 -2.46 19.18 9.80
C GLY A 899 -3.71 19.15 8.94
#